data_AF-A0A452ZEV8-F1
#
_entry.id   AF-A0A452ZEV8-F1
#
_cell.length_a   1.000
_cell.length_b   1.000
_cell.length_c   1.000
_cell.angle_alpha   90.00
_cell.angle_beta   90.00
_cell.angle_gamma   90.00
#
_symmetry.space_group_name_H-M   'P 1'
#
loop_
_entity.id
_entity.type
_entity.pdbx_description
1 polymer ?
#
loop_
_entity_poly.entity_id
_entity_poly.type
_entity_poly.pdbx_seq_one_letter_code
_entity_poly.pdbx_strand_id
1 'polypeptide(L)'
;MFETSQDVLRGARHMAAVEIGCEPIVKKHIRGIFMDKAVVSTKPTPEGSSVIDTYHQLSGVEWLQEKPLSKFGDAQWLLIQKAEEEKLLKVTITLPEDAKKALMSEARENYLSDCVSKSAQLWDEQRKMILDDAFLNFLLPAMEKEARSLLTAKAKCFLSMEYGKQFWDKVSVAPWKKKDADKKDADIDLDDESELRVMACCWGPGKPATTFVMLDSSGELVDVLYAGSISLRSQGVAEQQRKRNDQQRVLKFMTDHSPHVVCVGASNLNCRQLKDDIYEVIFKMVEDHPRDVNPQMENFSIVYGDESVPRLYENSRISSDQLPAQSAIVKRAVALGRYLQNPLAMVATLCGPGKEILSWKLHPLEQFLTPDEKYEVVEQVMVDATNQIGFDVNLAASHEWHFSTLQFVAGLGPRKASALQKELVREGSIFSRKELVKPLGRKVFMNASGFLRVRRSGAAAASAQIIDLLEDTRIHPESYALAKNLAKDVCAADGLEANEMDDDEQEMAIEHVREKQDQLDRLDIDEYSRSIGDDKRETLLDIKLELKCGFKDRRTPYAEPSPDEEFWLLSGETEDNISDGRIVQVTVRHIQDNRIICTFDSGLKAIVMGDNYSDDGFDLESLQLHEGDVLTGKIKNVNKNRFIVYLTCKQSEMSRWPFSRSNHDPYYRAQKVVLTQDDKARKQKEAKKHFKPRMIVHPHFQNLTAEEAMQFLGDKEPGEKVIRPSSRGPSFLTLTLKIFDGVFAHKEITESGKDHKDITSLLRLGKTLTIGDETFEDLDEVIDRYVDPLVGHLKSMLSYRKFRKGLKGEVDDMLRAEKSENPMRIVYCFGISHEHPGTFILSYIRSTNPHHEYVGLYPKGFRFRKKDFDSIDRLVSYFQKHIDKPPPDAG
;
A
#
# COMPACT_ATOMS: atom_id res chain seq x y z
N MET A 1 24.50 23.47 -40.78
CA MET A 1 25.17 24.71 -41.26
C MET A 1 24.52 25.85 -40.49
N PHE A 2 25.27 26.75 -39.88
CA PHE A 2 24.69 27.89 -39.15
C PHE A 2 24.24 28.97 -40.15
N GLU A 3 23.04 29.54 -39.96
CA GLU A 3 22.44 30.51 -40.89
C GLU A 3 22.95 31.93 -40.65
N THR A 4 23.34 32.26 -39.42
CA THR A 4 23.86 33.59 -39.05
C THR A 4 25.16 33.53 -38.25
N SER A 5 25.92 34.61 -38.24
CA SER A 5 27.13 34.75 -37.40
C SER A 5 26.82 34.69 -35.89
N GLN A 6 25.61 35.10 -35.49
CA GLN A 6 25.13 34.97 -34.11
C GLN A 6 24.86 33.50 -33.74
N ASP A 7 24.34 32.71 -34.67
CA ASP A 7 24.15 31.27 -34.44
C ASP A 7 25.48 30.52 -34.28
N VAL A 8 26.51 30.94 -35.02
CA VAL A 8 27.89 30.41 -34.85
C VAL A 8 28.41 30.72 -33.45
N LEU A 9 28.27 31.98 -32.99
CA LEU A 9 28.67 32.37 -31.63
C LEU A 9 27.87 31.60 -30.56
N ARG A 10 26.56 31.42 -30.75
CA ARG A 10 25.74 30.61 -29.85
C ARG A 10 26.23 29.16 -29.80
N GLY A 11 26.54 28.56 -30.97
CA GLY A 11 27.10 27.21 -31.05
C GLY A 11 28.45 27.08 -30.33
N ALA A 12 29.35 28.05 -30.51
CA ALA A 12 30.64 28.09 -29.83
C ALA A 12 30.50 28.24 -28.31
N ARG A 13 29.60 29.11 -27.84
CA ARG A 13 29.31 29.27 -26.42
C ARG A 13 28.75 28.00 -25.80
N HIS A 14 27.82 27.35 -26.50
CA HIS A 14 27.24 26.10 -26.06
C HIS A 14 28.31 25.01 -25.93
N MET A 15 29.23 24.89 -26.91
CA MET A 15 30.34 23.95 -26.83
C MET A 15 31.21 24.21 -25.59
N ALA A 16 31.60 25.47 -25.36
CA ALA A 16 32.38 25.84 -24.18
C ALA A 16 31.62 25.56 -22.86
N ALA A 17 30.30 25.80 -22.84
CA ALA A 17 29.47 25.49 -21.68
C ALA A 17 29.38 23.99 -21.41
N VAL A 18 29.31 23.16 -22.46
CA VAL A 18 29.36 21.70 -22.36
C VAL A 18 30.72 21.23 -21.82
N GLU A 19 31.83 21.79 -22.32
CA GLU A 19 33.18 21.45 -21.85
C GLU A 19 33.34 21.73 -20.34
N ILE A 20 33.00 22.93 -19.89
CA ILE A 20 32.98 23.29 -18.46
C ILE A 20 32.02 22.40 -17.69
N GLY A 21 30.83 22.16 -18.26
CA GLY A 21 29.80 21.29 -17.70
C GLY A 21 30.20 19.82 -17.61
N CYS A 22 31.25 19.38 -18.31
CA CYS A 22 31.80 18.02 -18.27
C CYS A 22 33.07 17.89 -17.41
N GLU A 23 33.71 19.00 -17.03
CA GLU A 23 34.96 19.01 -16.28
C GLU A 23 34.82 18.37 -14.87
N PRO A 24 35.54 17.27 -14.56
CA PRO A 24 35.38 16.55 -13.29
C PRO A 24 35.70 17.36 -12.03
N ILE A 25 36.72 18.24 -12.09
CA ILE A 25 37.15 19.05 -10.95
C ILE A 25 36.06 20.07 -10.60
N VAL A 26 35.53 20.75 -11.61
CA VAL A 26 34.42 21.71 -11.49
C VAL A 26 33.19 21.02 -10.92
N LYS A 27 32.82 19.85 -11.46
CA LYS A 27 31.71 19.03 -10.92
C LYS A 27 31.93 18.65 -9.47
N LYS A 28 33.15 18.24 -9.08
CA LYS A 28 33.46 17.84 -7.71
C LYS A 28 33.29 18.99 -6.72
N HIS A 29 33.80 20.17 -7.07
CA HIS A 29 33.68 21.36 -6.24
C HIS A 29 32.21 21.80 -6.09
N ILE A 30 31.48 21.91 -7.21
CA ILE A 30 30.07 22.30 -7.20
C ILE A 30 29.21 21.27 -6.47
N ARG A 31 29.49 19.97 -6.64
CA ARG A 31 28.81 18.90 -5.89
C ARG A 31 28.93 19.10 -4.39
N GLY A 32 30.13 19.39 -3.88
CA GLY A 32 30.35 19.62 -2.45
C GLY A 32 29.45 20.73 -1.91
N ILE A 33 29.40 21.87 -2.62
CA ILE A 33 28.58 23.02 -2.23
C ILE A 33 27.08 22.73 -2.38
N PHE A 34 26.69 22.07 -3.48
CA PHE A 34 25.29 21.73 -3.75
C PHE A 34 24.74 20.76 -2.71
N MET A 35 25.47 19.68 -2.41
CA MET A 35 25.01 18.66 -1.46
C MET A 35 24.95 19.19 -0.02
N ASP A 36 25.76 20.20 0.34
CA ASP A 36 25.75 20.84 1.65
C ASP A 36 24.61 21.86 1.81
N LYS A 37 24.39 22.71 0.78
CA LYS A 37 23.52 23.89 0.88
C LYS A 37 22.20 23.80 0.14
N ALA A 38 21.99 22.81 -0.72
CA ALA A 38 20.74 22.71 -1.48
C ALA A 38 19.55 22.42 -0.55
N VAL A 39 18.41 22.94 -0.96
CA VAL A 39 17.16 22.85 -0.22
C VAL A 39 16.05 22.29 -1.10
N VAL A 40 15.15 21.53 -0.49
CA VAL A 40 13.96 20.95 -1.11
C VAL A 40 12.76 21.78 -0.71
N SER A 41 11.93 22.11 -1.70
CA SER A 41 10.62 22.73 -1.47
C SER A 41 9.53 21.99 -2.23
N THR A 42 8.34 21.89 -1.64
CA THR A 42 7.16 21.25 -2.23
C THR A 42 6.00 22.23 -2.31
N LYS A 43 5.21 22.12 -3.38
CA LYS A 43 3.97 22.89 -3.57
C LYS A 43 2.91 21.98 -4.20
N PRO A 44 1.65 21.97 -3.71
CA PRO A 44 0.62 21.17 -4.32
C PRO A 44 0.24 21.70 -5.71
N THR A 45 -0.09 20.78 -6.61
CA THR A 45 -0.71 21.09 -7.89
C THR A 45 -2.22 21.34 -7.69
N PRO A 46 -2.94 21.91 -8.69
CA PRO A 46 -4.39 22.08 -8.58
C PRO A 46 -5.13 20.77 -8.29
N GLU A 47 -4.64 19.66 -8.85
CA GLU A 47 -5.16 18.31 -8.59
C GLU A 47 -4.78 17.84 -7.17
N GLY A 48 -3.52 18.03 -6.76
CA GLY A 48 -3.05 17.73 -5.41
C GLY A 48 -3.85 18.43 -4.32
N SER A 49 -4.17 19.72 -4.48
CA SER A 49 -5.00 20.47 -3.51
C SER A 49 -6.44 19.98 -3.40
N SER A 50 -6.92 19.13 -4.33
CA SER A 50 -8.25 18.53 -4.27
C SER A 50 -8.25 17.09 -3.72
N VAL A 51 -7.18 16.34 -3.97
CA VAL A 51 -7.03 14.93 -3.58
C VAL A 51 -6.38 14.79 -2.20
N ILE A 52 -5.38 15.61 -1.90
CA ILE A 52 -4.69 15.61 -0.61
C ILE A 52 -5.64 16.29 0.38
N ASP A 53 -6.43 15.49 1.07
CA ASP A 53 -7.16 15.92 2.25
C ASP A 53 -6.23 15.93 3.47
N THR A 54 -6.74 16.44 4.59
CA THR A 54 -6.00 16.53 5.86
C THR A 54 -5.47 15.19 6.37
N TYR A 55 -6.13 14.08 6.00
CA TYR A 55 -5.86 12.73 6.51
C TYR A 55 -5.11 11.86 5.49
N HIS A 56 -4.86 12.38 4.29
CA HIS A 56 -4.10 11.73 3.26
C HIS A 56 -2.66 11.51 3.72
N GLN A 57 -2.07 10.37 3.37
CA GLN A 57 -0.68 10.02 3.73
C GLN A 57 0.35 11.09 3.28
N LEU A 58 -0.01 11.92 2.30
CA LEU A 58 0.84 12.96 1.71
C LEU A 58 0.64 14.36 2.32
N SER A 59 -0.30 14.53 3.26
CA SER A 59 -0.63 15.85 3.83
C SER A 59 0.57 16.49 4.54
N GLY A 60 1.39 15.68 5.21
CA GLY A 60 2.59 16.14 5.92
C GLY A 60 3.71 16.68 5.03
N VAL A 61 3.65 16.46 3.71
CA VAL A 61 4.72 16.84 2.76
C VAL A 61 4.30 17.88 1.73
N GLU A 62 3.06 18.39 1.77
CA GLU A 62 2.56 19.26 0.69
C GLU A 62 3.19 20.67 0.70
N TRP A 63 3.56 21.20 1.87
CA TRP A 63 4.03 22.59 2.05
C TRP A 63 5.42 22.68 2.71
N LEU A 64 6.40 21.92 2.25
CA LEU A 64 7.78 22.04 2.72
C LEU A 64 8.46 23.25 2.08
N GLN A 65 9.05 24.12 2.89
CA GLN A 65 9.80 25.28 2.42
C GLN A 65 11.26 25.18 2.81
N GLU A 66 12.13 25.18 1.79
CA GLU A 66 13.58 25.27 1.92
C GLU A 66 14.19 24.28 2.93
N LYS A 67 13.70 23.03 2.96
CA LYS A 67 14.24 21.98 3.83
C LYS A 67 15.62 21.52 3.32
N PRO A 68 16.70 21.63 4.11
CA PRO A 68 18.04 21.21 3.68
C PRO A 68 18.13 19.70 3.40
N LEU A 69 18.96 19.30 2.43
CA LEU A 69 19.20 17.88 2.10
C LEU A 69 19.64 17.04 3.32
N SER A 70 20.43 17.63 4.22
CA SER A 70 20.93 16.98 5.44
C SER A 70 19.86 16.66 6.48
N LYS A 71 18.67 17.28 6.38
CA LYS A 71 17.54 17.08 7.30
C LYS A 71 16.59 15.97 6.87
N PHE A 72 16.86 15.30 5.75
CA PHE A 72 16.16 14.08 5.35
C PHE A 72 16.88 12.87 5.95
N GLY A 73 16.44 12.46 7.14
CA GLY A 73 16.92 11.27 7.84
C GLY A 73 15.90 10.14 7.90
N ASP A 74 14.73 10.32 7.28
CA ASP A 74 13.56 9.45 7.37
C ASP A 74 13.03 9.07 5.97
N ALA A 75 11.91 8.34 5.94
CA ALA A 75 11.24 7.94 4.69
C ALA A 75 10.44 9.07 4.01
N GLN A 76 10.48 10.31 4.52
CA GLN A 76 9.66 11.42 4.01
C GLN A 76 9.93 11.71 2.53
N TRP A 77 11.17 11.56 2.08
CA TRP A 77 11.52 11.76 0.67
C TRP A 77 10.80 10.80 -0.28
N LEU A 78 10.54 9.56 0.13
CA LEU A 78 9.81 8.58 -0.69
C LEU A 78 8.35 9.00 -0.91
N LEU A 79 7.73 9.62 0.10
CA LEU A 79 6.38 10.20 -0.02
C LEU A 79 6.37 11.38 -0.98
N ILE A 80 7.37 12.27 -0.90
CA ILE A 80 7.53 13.40 -1.82
C ILE A 80 7.69 12.90 -3.26
N GLN A 81 8.55 11.89 -3.46
CA GLN A 81 8.78 11.29 -4.77
C GLN A 81 7.49 10.67 -5.34
N LYS A 82 6.76 9.90 -4.53
CA LYS A 82 5.45 9.33 -4.93
C LYS A 82 4.46 10.41 -5.37
N ALA A 83 4.36 11.47 -4.57
CA ALA A 83 3.43 12.55 -4.84
C ALA A 83 3.79 13.34 -6.11
N GLU A 84 5.08 13.44 -6.45
CA GLU A 84 5.56 14.02 -7.71
C GLU A 84 5.25 13.11 -8.89
N GLU A 85 5.46 11.79 -8.76
CA GLU A 85 5.13 10.78 -9.79
C GLU A 85 3.62 10.75 -10.09
N GLU A 86 2.77 10.89 -9.06
CA GLU A 86 1.32 11.02 -9.16
C GLU A 86 0.85 12.42 -9.59
N LYS A 87 1.77 13.36 -9.83
CA LYS A 87 1.51 14.76 -10.22
C LYS A 87 0.68 15.57 -9.22
N LEU A 88 0.64 15.15 -7.96
CA LEU A 88 -0.05 15.83 -6.87
C LEU A 88 0.80 16.97 -6.31
N LEU A 89 2.13 16.81 -6.31
CA LEU A 89 3.07 17.84 -5.84
C LEU A 89 4.05 18.25 -6.95
N LYS A 90 4.43 19.53 -6.93
CA LYS A 90 5.59 20.06 -7.62
C LYS A 90 6.75 20.14 -6.64
N VAL A 91 7.84 19.45 -6.95
CA VAL A 91 9.05 19.40 -6.11
C VAL A 91 10.17 20.17 -6.79
N THR A 92 10.90 20.97 -6.02
CA THR A 92 12.05 21.72 -6.50
C THR A 92 13.23 21.53 -5.56
N ILE A 93 14.37 21.10 -6.09
CA ILE A 93 15.65 21.08 -5.38
C ILE A 93 16.52 22.19 -5.94
N THR A 94 16.78 23.22 -5.16
CA THR A 94 17.52 24.39 -5.62
C THR A 94 18.54 24.84 -4.59
N LEU A 95 19.60 25.48 -5.05
CA LEU A 95 20.47 26.26 -4.17
C LEU A 95 19.75 27.54 -3.73
N PRO A 96 19.84 27.94 -2.45
CA PRO A 96 19.42 29.26 -2.01
C PRO A 96 20.07 30.36 -2.85
N GLU A 97 19.35 31.45 -3.13
CA GLU A 97 19.82 32.51 -4.03
C GLU A 97 21.16 33.12 -3.59
N ASP A 98 21.40 33.23 -2.28
CA ASP A 98 22.67 33.74 -1.75
C ASP A 98 23.85 32.79 -2.07
N ALA A 99 23.64 31.48 -1.91
CA ALA A 99 24.66 30.48 -2.24
C ALA A 99 24.90 30.40 -3.74
N LYS A 100 23.84 30.51 -4.55
CA LYS A 100 23.94 30.56 -6.02
C LYS A 100 24.72 31.79 -6.48
N LYS A 101 24.45 32.97 -5.92
CA LYS A 101 25.18 34.19 -6.24
C LYS A 101 26.65 34.12 -5.84
N ALA A 102 26.95 33.58 -4.65
CA ALA A 102 28.33 33.39 -4.19
C ALA A 102 29.10 32.47 -5.14
N LEU A 103 28.51 31.31 -5.49
CA LEU A 103 29.11 30.36 -6.42
C LEU A 103 29.34 30.95 -7.81
N MET A 104 28.38 31.73 -8.33
CA MET A 104 28.53 32.43 -9.60
C MET A 104 29.57 33.55 -9.54
N SER A 105 29.73 34.23 -8.39
CA SER A 105 30.76 35.24 -8.19
C SER A 105 32.16 34.61 -8.22
N GLU A 106 32.36 33.52 -7.49
CA GLU A 106 33.61 32.77 -7.45
C GLU A 106 33.98 32.23 -8.86
N ALA A 107 33.00 31.68 -9.59
CA ALA A 107 33.23 31.23 -10.96
C ALA A 107 33.60 32.37 -11.91
N ARG A 108 32.99 33.56 -11.74
CA ARG A 108 33.29 34.76 -12.54
C ARG A 108 34.68 35.31 -12.23
N GLU A 109 35.10 35.34 -10.98
CA GLU A 109 36.44 35.77 -10.57
C GLU A 109 37.54 34.92 -11.21
N ASN A 110 37.32 33.61 -11.36
CA ASN A 110 38.32 32.70 -11.93
C ASN A 110 38.30 32.59 -13.46
N TYR A 111 37.19 32.96 -14.12
CA TYR A 111 37.02 32.76 -15.58
C TYR A 111 37.06 34.06 -16.40
N LEU A 112 36.80 35.22 -15.79
CA LEU A 112 36.88 36.52 -16.45
C LEU A 112 38.33 37.04 -16.51
N SER A 113 38.61 37.95 -17.45
CA SER A 113 39.94 38.53 -17.58
C SER A 113 40.08 39.80 -16.75
N ASP A 114 41.24 40.00 -16.12
CA ASP A 114 41.58 41.25 -15.43
C ASP A 114 41.83 42.44 -16.39
N CYS A 115 41.82 42.20 -17.71
CA CYS A 115 42.13 43.21 -18.72
C CYS A 115 40.97 44.19 -18.96
N VAL A 116 41.24 45.49 -18.83
CA VAL A 116 40.21 46.56 -19.01
C VAL A 116 39.97 47.01 -20.45
N SER A 117 40.54 46.33 -21.45
CA SER A 117 40.38 46.73 -22.85
C SER A 117 38.94 46.53 -23.36
N LYS A 118 38.48 47.36 -24.32
CA LYS A 118 37.14 47.22 -24.92
C LYS A 118 36.91 45.83 -25.55
N SER A 119 37.95 45.23 -26.13
CA SER A 119 37.89 43.87 -26.68
C SER A 119 37.73 42.82 -25.56
N ALA A 120 38.48 42.96 -24.46
CA ALA A 120 38.37 42.07 -23.31
C ALA A 120 36.99 42.12 -22.66
N GLN A 121 36.39 43.32 -22.53
CA GLN A 121 35.04 43.50 -22.00
C GLN A 121 33.97 42.78 -22.86
N LEU A 122 34.07 42.85 -24.19
CA LEU A 122 33.15 42.14 -25.10
C LEU A 122 33.32 40.61 -25.02
N TRP A 123 34.55 40.13 -24.84
CA TRP A 123 34.79 38.70 -24.59
C TRP A 123 34.29 38.24 -23.23
N ASP A 124 34.42 39.06 -22.20
CA ASP A 124 33.91 38.78 -20.86
C ASP A 124 32.37 38.72 -20.84
N GLU A 125 31.68 39.52 -21.65
CA GLU A 125 30.23 39.36 -21.86
C GLU A 125 29.88 37.97 -22.42
N GLN A 126 30.67 37.47 -23.38
CA GLN A 126 30.46 36.11 -23.89
C GLN A 126 30.79 35.04 -22.84
N ARG A 127 31.87 35.21 -22.07
CA ARG A 127 32.24 34.29 -20.98
C ARG A 127 31.20 34.23 -19.86
N LYS A 128 30.58 35.36 -19.50
CA LYS A 128 29.45 35.40 -18.56
C LYS A 128 28.29 34.57 -19.08
N MET A 129 27.93 34.70 -20.36
CA MET A 129 26.88 33.90 -20.97
C MET A 129 27.23 32.40 -21.04
N ILE A 130 28.51 32.07 -21.26
CA ILE A 130 29.00 30.66 -21.21
C ILE A 130 28.84 30.10 -19.79
N LEU A 131 29.24 30.85 -18.75
CA LEU A 131 29.07 30.41 -17.37
C LEU A 131 27.60 30.27 -17.00
N ASP A 132 26.76 31.24 -17.36
CA ASP A 132 25.33 31.18 -17.08
C ASP A 132 24.69 29.93 -17.76
N ASP A 133 25.07 29.62 -19.01
CA ASP A 133 24.65 28.41 -19.73
C ASP A 133 25.18 27.12 -19.06
N ALA A 134 26.48 27.08 -18.72
CA ALA A 134 27.12 25.95 -18.05
C ALA A 134 26.45 25.61 -16.71
N PHE A 135 26.16 26.62 -15.89
CA PHE A 135 25.54 26.43 -14.58
C PHE A 135 24.05 26.06 -14.68
N LEU A 136 23.26 26.80 -15.47
CA LEU A 136 21.81 26.62 -15.50
C LEU A 136 21.38 25.39 -16.30
N ASN A 137 22.06 25.06 -17.40
CA ASN A 137 21.63 23.98 -18.30
C ASN A 137 22.37 22.65 -18.08
N PHE A 138 23.57 22.66 -17.49
CA PHE A 138 24.37 21.45 -17.31
C PHE A 138 24.65 21.12 -15.85
N LEU A 139 25.32 22.00 -15.10
CA LEU A 139 25.84 21.68 -13.77
C LEU A 139 24.72 21.55 -12.73
N LEU A 140 23.86 22.57 -12.56
CA LEU A 140 22.80 22.54 -11.55
C LEU A 140 21.77 21.43 -11.79
N PRO A 141 21.27 21.19 -13.04
CA PRO A 141 20.38 20.06 -13.30
C PRO A 141 21.02 18.69 -13.04
N ALA A 142 22.32 18.54 -13.36
CA ALA A 142 23.04 17.31 -13.04
C ALA A 142 23.18 17.10 -11.53
N MET A 143 23.48 18.15 -10.77
CA MET A 143 23.57 18.08 -9.31
C MET A 143 22.21 17.82 -8.67
N GLU A 144 21.13 18.41 -9.18
CA GLU A 144 19.76 18.10 -8.75
C GLU A 144 19.46 16.62 -8.95
N LYS A 145 19.75 16.06 -10.13
CA LYS A 145 19.52 14.63 -10.41
C LYS A 145 20.32 13.73 -9.46
N GLU A 146 21.57 14.09 -9.18
CA GLU A 146 22.42 13.36 -8.24
C GLU A 146 21.87 13.46 -6.81
N ALA A 147 21.42 14.65 -6.38
CA ALA A 147 20.82 14.87 -5.06
C ALA A 147 19.54 14.05 -4.88
N ARG A 148 18.68 13.98 -5.91
CA ARG A 148 17.49 13.12 -5.92
C ARG A 148 17.86 11.65 -5.72
N SER A 149 18.85 11.15 -6.47
CA SER A 149 19.33 9.77 -6.33
C SER A 149 19.89 9.48 -4.94
N LEU A 150 20.63 10.43 -4.35
CA LEU A 150 21.19 10.31 -3.00
C LEU A 150 20.08 10.26 -1.94
N LEU A 151 19.09 11.15 -2.04
CA LEU A 151 17.95 11.19 -1.13
C LEU A 151 17.13 9.90 -1.21
N THR A 152 16.88 9.38 -2.42
CA THR A 152 16.17 8.11 -2.60
C THR A 152 16.96 6.96 -1.97
N ALA A 153 18.27 6.88 -2.18
CA ALA A 153 19.11 5.85 -1.57
C ALA A 153 19.11 5.93 -0.03
N LYS A 154 19.24 7.14 0.53
CA LYS A 154 19.19 7.35 1.99
C LYS A 154 17.84 6.97 2.59
N ALA A 155 16.74 7.42 1.97
CA ALA A 155 15.40 7.14 2.46
C ALA A 155 15.04 5.65 2.35
N LYS A 156 15.47 4.98 1.28
CA LYS A 156 15.35 3.52 1.16
C LYS A 156 16.18 2.79 2.22
N CYS A 157 17.42 3.19 2.45
CA CYS A 157 18.27 2.60 3.48
C CYS A 157 17.62 2.70 4.87
N PHE A 158 17.12 3.89 5.23
CA PHE A 158 16.36 4.09 6.46
C PHE A 158 15.12 3.18 6.54
N LEU A 159 14.32 3.14 5.46
CA LEU A 159 13.12 2.30 5.41
C LEU A 159 13.46 0.81 5.54
N SER A 160 14.54 0.34 4.90
CA SER A 160 15.03 -1.03 5.04
C SER A 160 15.44 -1.35 6.48
N MET A 161 16.08 -0.42 7.18
CA MET A 161 16.42 -0.57 8.60
C MET A 161 15.17 -0.67 9.49
N GLU A 162 14.19 0.21 9.31
CA GLU A 162 12.93 0.16 10.07
C GLU A 162 12.12 -1.11 9.77
N TYR A 163 12.05 -1.51 8.49
CA TYR A 163 11.43 -2.78 8.09
C TYR A 163 12.12 -3.98 8.74
N GLY A 164 13.46 -4.00 8.73
CA GLY A 164 14.25 -5.05 9.37
C GLY A 164 14.10 -5.09 10.87
N LYS A 165 14.00 -3.93 11.53
CA LYS A 165 13.74 -3.83 12.98
C LYS A 165 12.38 -4.42 13.35
N GLN A 166 11.32 -4.08 12.63
CA GLN A 166 9.99 -4.65 12.87
C GLN A 166 9.95 -6.16 12.64
N PHE A 167 10.70 -6.65 11.66
CA PHE A 167 10.85 -8.07 11.42
C PHE A 167 11.62 -8.76 12.57
N TRP A 168 12.74 -8.16 12.99
CA TRP A 168 13.56 -8.62 14.12
C TRP A 168 12.73 -8.75 15.40
N ASP A 169 11.95 -7.73 15.75
CA ASP A 169 11.14 -7.70 16.97
C ASP A 169 10.10 -8.84 17.03
N LYS A 170 9.68 -9.36 15.88
CA LYS A 170 8.73 -10.48 15.79
C LYS A 170 9.42 -11.86 15.74
N VAL A 171 10.59 -11.94 15.10
CA VAL A 171 11.34 -13.19 14.89
C VAL A 171 12.24 -13.54 16.08
N SER A 172 12.88 -12.53 16.67
CA SER A 172 13.86 -12.69 17.77
C SER A 172 13.18 -12.68 19.15
N VAL A 173 12.08 -13.41 19.27
CA VAL A 173 11.33 -13.59 20.52
C VAL A 173 11.56 -15.00 21.06
N ALA A 174 11.85 -15.09 22.36
CA ALA A 174 12.05 -16.36 23.03
C ALA A 174 10.73 -17.15 23.12
N PRO A 175 10.78 -18.49 23.22
CA PRO A 175 9.61 -19.32 23.49
C PRO A 175 8.86 -18.83 24.73
N TRP A 176 7.53 -19.01 24.74
CA TRP A 176 6.76 -18.72 25.93
C TRP A 176 7.24 -19.57 27.11
N LYS A 177 7.46 -18.94 28.27
CA LYS A 177 7.77 -19.62 29.53
C LYS A 177 6.71 -19.28 30.57
N LYS A 178 6.38 -20.25 31.42
CA LYS A 178 5.46 -20.02 32.54
C LYS A 178 6.10 -19.06 33.54
N LYS A 179 5.34 -18.05 33.97
CA LYS A 179 5.76 -17.16 35.07
C LYS A 179 5.52 -17.88 36.39
N ASP A 180 6.52 -18.58 36.91
CA ASP A 180 6.45 -19.11 38.27
C ASP A 180 6.58 -17.95 39.27
N ALA A 181 5.55 -17.78 40.11
CA ALA A 181 5.47 -16.67 41.06
C ALA A 181 6.46 -16.76 42.24
N ASP A 182 7.14 -17.90 42.42
CA ASP A 182 7.91 -18.21 43.64
C ASP A 182 9.44 -18.33 43.44
N LYS A 183 9.99 -18.21 42.23
CA LYS A 183 11.45 -18.15 42.03
C LYS A 183 11.93 -16.70 41.91
N LYS A 184 12.28 -16.10 43.05
CA LYS A 184 12.92 -14.77 43.14
C LYS A 184 14.42 -14.75 42.82
N ASP A 185 15.00 -15.90 42.49
CA ASP A 185 16.41 -15.98 42.09
C ASP A 185 16.47 -16.24 40.59
N ALA A 186 16.95 -15.23 39.85
CA ALA A 186 17.15 -15.24 38.41
C ALA A 186 18.37 -16.07 37.97
N ASP A 187 18.96 -16.84 38.88
CA ASP A 187 20.21 -17.56 38.70
C ASP A 187 20.02 -18.98 39.25
N ILE A 188 19.51 -19.90 38.42
CA ILE A 188 19.83 -21.33 38.27
C ILE A 188 18.88 -21.83 37.15
N ASP A 189 19.25 -21.54 35.90
CA ASP A 189 18.66 -22.11 34.68
C ASP A 189 19.62 -23.19 34.14
N LEU A 190 19.86 -24.22 34.94
CA LEU A 190 20.50 -25.46 34.49
C LEU A 190 19.38 -26.49 34.35
N ASP A 191 19.08 -26.87 33.10
CA ASP A 191 18.29 -28.04 32.69
C ASP A 191 16.75 -28.02 32.68
N ASP A 192 16.06 -26.88 32.82
CA ASP A 192 14.60 -26.84 32.61
C ASP A 192 14.19 -25.99 31.39
N GLU A 193 14.60 -26.42 30.18
CA GLU A 193 13.84 -26.07 28.97
C GLU A 193 12.50 -26.82 29.05
N SER A 194 11.58 -26.32 29.88
CA SER A 194 10.30 -26.96 30.15
C SER A 194 9.58 -27.30 28.85
N GLU A 195 9.23 -28.58 28.69
CA GLU A 195 8.55 -29.18 27.54
C GLU A 195 7.25 -28.44 27.19
N LEU A 196 7.30 -27.38 26.37
CA LEU A 196 6.15 -26.52 26.13
C LEU A 196 5.09 -27.17 25.21
N ARG A 197 4.18 -27.92 25.80
CA ARG A 197 2.93 -28.37 25.15
C ARG A 197 1.93 -27.23 25.00
N VAL A 198 1.49 -26.95 23.76
CA VAL A 198 0.61 -25.82 23.43
C VAL A 198 -0.71 -26.31 22.86
N MET A 199 -1.82 -25.80 23.39
CA MET A 199 -3.15 -25.96 22.78
C MET A 199 -3.48 -24.70 21.99
N ALA A 200 -3.43 -24.77 20.66
CA ALA A 200 -3.76 -23.66 19.78
C ALA A 200 -5.24 -23.68 19.39
N CYS A 201 -5.87 -22.52 19.30
CA CYS A 201 -7.28 -22.38 18.96
C CYS A 201 -7.49 -21.29 17.91
N CYS A 202 -8.11 -21.65 16.79
CA CYS A 202 -8.54 -20.70 15.76
C CYS A 202 -10.06 -20.60 15.74
N TRP A 203 -10.57 -19.38 15.83
CA TRP A 203 -12.01 -19.11 15.78
C TRP A 203 -12.57 -19.37 14.37
N GLY A 204 -13.74 -20.00 14.30
CA GLY A 204 -14.45 -20.23 13.05
C GLY A 204 -15.96 -20.17 13.26
N PRO A 205 -16.74 -19.51 12.37
CA PRO A 205 -18.19 -19.30 12.55
C PRO A 205 -19.04 -20.56 12.29
N GLY A 206 -18.50 -21.76 12.52
CA GLY A 206 -19.14 -23.05 12.30
C GLY A 206 -18.77 -23.74 10.97
N LYS A 207 -18.54 -22.96 9.90
CA LYS A 207 -17.97 -23.44 8.63
C LYS A 207 -16.89 -22.47 8.11
N PRO A 208 -15.60 -22.69 8.42
CA PRO A 208 -15.07 -23.76 9.27
C PRO A 208 -15.47 -23.61 10.74
N ALA A 209 -15.53 -24.71 11.48
CA ALA A 209 -15.81 -24.71 12.91
C ALA A 209 -14.63 -24.15 13.71
N THR A 210 -14.88 -23.56 14.88
CA THR A 210 -13.81 -23.30 15.85
C THR A 210 -13.02 -24.57 16.09
N THR A 211 -11.71 -24.50 15.87
CA THR A 211 -10.82 -25.65 15.81
C THR A 211 -9.74 -25.49 16.87
N PHE A 212 -9.60 -26.52 17.71
CA PHE A 212 -8.54 -26.66 18.69
C PHE A 212 -7.55 -27.70 18.21
N VAL A 213 -6.26 -27.42 18.41
CA VAL A 213 -5.14 -28.27 18.02
C VAL A 213 -4.23 -28.43 19.22
N MET A 214 -3.83 -29.66 19.51
CA MET A 214 -2.82 -29.94 20.53
C MET A 214 -1.46 -30.18 19.88
N LEU A 215 -0.45 -29.46 20.35
CA LEU A 215 0.95 -29.64 19.97
C LEU A 215 1.77 -30.16 21.15
N ASP A 216 2.67 -31.09 20.87
CA ASP A 216 3.68 -31.54 21.83
C ASP A 216 4.81 -30.49 21.98
N SER A 217 5.80 -30.78 22.83
CA SER A 217 6.96 -29.90 23.06
C SER A 217 7.85 -29.68 21.84
N SER A 218 7.77 -30.56 20.84
CA SER A 218 8.52 -30.45 19.57
C SER A 218 7.70 -29.78 18.47
N GLY A 219 6.47 -29.35 18.78
CA GLY A 219 5.56 -28.69 17.85
C GLY A 219 4.90 -29.64 16.85
N GLU A 220 4.87 -30.94 17.11
CA GLU A 220 4.13 -31.90 16.30
C GLU A 220 2.65 -31.96 16.66
N LEU A 221 1.82 -32.23 15.65
CA LEU A 221 0.38 -32.31 15.82
C LEU A 221 -0.01 -33.62 16.52
N VAL A 222 -0.53 -33.52 17.74
CA VAL A 222 -0.96 -34.69 18.54
C VAL A 222 -2.44 -35.03 18.29
N ASP A 223 -3.33 -34.04 18.42
CA ASP A 223 -4.78 -34.26 18.26
C ASP A 223 -5.50 -32.97 17.81
N VAL A 224 -6.70 -33.13 17.23
CA VAL A 224 -7.53 -32.05 16.68
C VAL A 224 -8.98 -32.17 17.17
N LEU A 225 -9.52 -31.08 17.72
CA LEU A 225 -10.91 -30.99 18.15
C LEU A 225 -11.67 -29.89 17.40
N TYR A 226 -12.77 -30.27 16.75
CA TYR A 226 -13.73 -29.33 16.14
C TYR A 226 -14.91 -29.06 17.08
N ALA A 227 -15.03 -27.81 17.54
CA ALA A 227 -16.01 -27.35 18.52
C ALA A 227 -16.76 -26.10 18.01
N GLY A 228 -17.45 -26.23 16.87
CA GLY A 228 -18.10 -25.10 16.19
C GLY A 228 -19.28 -24.48 16.97
N SER A 229 -19.79 -25.16 18.00
CA SER A 229 -20.92 -24.65 18.80
C SER A 229 -20.48 -23.88 20.04
N ILE A 230 -19.19 -23.85 20.38
CA ILE A 230 -18.70 -23.24 21.62
C ILE A 230 -19.01 -21.74 21.69
N SER A 231 -18.88 -21.04 20.55
CA SER A 231 -19.11 -19.60 20.45
C SER A 231 -20.55 -19.23 20.11
N LEU A 232 -21.49 -20.18 20.07
CA LEU A 232 -22.91 -19.87 19.82
C LEU A 232 -23.49 -19.05 20.98
N ARG A 233 -24.34 -18.08 20.64
CA ARG A 233 -24.97 -17.14 21.59
C ARG A 233 -26.49 -17.17 21.57
N SER A 234 -27.08 -18.15 20.91
CA SER A 234 -28.53 -18.28 20.81
C SER A 234 -29.18 -18.71 22.12
N GLN A 235 -30.41 -18.23 22.34
CA GLN A 235 -31.25 -18.62 23.47
C GLN A 235 -32.03 -19.93 23.20
N GLY A 236 -31.91 -20.52 22.01
CA GLY A 236 -32.54 -21.79 21.68
C GLY A 236 -32.01 -22.94 22.52
N VAL A 237 -32.92 -23.72 23.13
CA VAL A 237 -32.57 -24.86 24.01
C VAL A 237 -31.65 -25.88 23.32
N ALA A 238 -31.93 -26.21 22.05
CA ALA A 238 -31.11 -27.13 21.27
C ALA A 238 -29.68 -26.59 21.03
N GLU A 239 -29.52 -25.28 20.87
CA GLU A 239 -28.24 -24.65 20.57
C GLU A 239 -27.39 -24.50 21.84
N GLN A 240 -28.04 -24.21 22.97
CA GLN A 240 -27.42 -24.25 24.30
C GLN A 240 -26.95 -25.67 24.65
N GLN A 241 -27.72 -26.71 24.31
CA GLN A 241 -27.28 -28.08 24.52
C GLN A 241 -26.05 -28.41 23.68
N ARG A 242 -26.00 -27.99 22.41
CA ARG A 242 -24.80 -28.17 21.56
C ARG A 242 -23.59 -27.44 22.12
N LYS A 243 -23.76 -26.20 22.63
CA LYS A 243 -22.68 -25.46 23.32
C LYS A 243 -22.17 -26.23 24.53
N ARG A 244 -23.06 -26.76 25.38
CA ARG A 244 -22.66 -27.56 26.56
C ARG A 244 -21.91 -28.84 26.17
N ASN A 245 -22.35 -29.53 25.13
CA ASN A 245 -21.67 -30.72 24.63
C ASN A 245 -20.25 -30.38 24.14
N ASP A 246 -20.08 -29.28 23.39
CA ASP A 246 -18.76 -28.83 22.94
C ASP A 246 -17.88 -28.37 24.12
N GLN A 247 -18.44 -27.69 25.12
CA GLN A 247 -17.71 -27.35 26.37
C GLN A 247 -17.18 -28.60 27.08
N GLN A 248 -17.98 -29.67 27.18
CA GLN A 248 -17.55 -30.95 27.78
C GLN A 248 -16.48 -31.65 26.94
N ARG A 249 -16.55 -31.56 25.61
CA ARG A 249 -15.53 -32.12 24.71
C ARG A 249 -14.20 -31.39 24.83
N VAL A 250 -14.23 -30.06 24.94
CA VAL A 250 -13.03 -29.23 25.17
C VAL A 250 -12.44 -29.55 26.55
N LEU A 251 -13.28 -29.66 27.58
CA LEU A 251 -12.85 -30.07 28.92
C LEU A 251 -12.09 -31.39 28.88
N LYS A 252 -12.70 -32.43 28.29
CA LYS A 252 -12.06 -33.75 28.13
C LYS A 252 -10.74 -33.65 27.37
N PHE A 253 -10.71 -32.88 26.28
CA PHE A 253 -9.50 -32.69 25.48
C PHE A 253 -8.35 -32.06 26.27
N MET A 254 -8.64 -31.09 27.15
CA MET A 254 -7.66 -30.48 28.05
C MET A 254 -7.17 -31.45 29.12
N THR A 255 -8.07 -32.26 29.69
CA THR A 255 -7.72 -33.28 30.69
C THR A 255 -6.83 -34.37 30.09
N ASP A 256 -7.16 -34.86 28.89
CA ASP A 256 -6.42 -35.95 28.22
C ASP A 256 -4.98 -35.53 27.84
N HIS A 257 -4.77 -34.25 27.47
CA HIS A 257 -3.48 -33.79 26.92
C HIS A 257 -2.65 -32.91 27.87
N SER A 258 -3.25 -32.35 28.93
CA SER A 258 -2.58 -31.48 29.90
C SER A 258 -1.69 -30.37 29.26
N PRO A 259 -2.27 -29.46 28.45
CA PRO A 259 -1.52 -28.35 27.86
C PRO A 259 -0.95 -27.42 28.93
N HIS A 260 0.17 -26.74 28.64
CA HIS A 260 0.74 -25.73 29.56
C HIS A 260 0.15 -24.33 29.32
N VAL A 261 -0.23 -24.04 28.07
CA VAL A 261 -0.77 -22.76 27.63
C VAL A 261 -1.78 -22.97 26.51
N VAL A 262 -2.83 -22.14 26.49
CA VAL A 262 -3.77 -22.05 25.37
C VAL A 262 -3.50 -20.77 24.58
N CYS A 263 -3.19 -20.94 23.29
CA CYS A 263 -2.99 -19.82 22.36
C CYS A 263 -4.25 -19.62 21.51
N VAL A 264 -4.95 -18.49 21.69
CA VAL A 264 -6.14 -18.13 20.91
C VAL A 264 -5.73 -17.20 19.78
N GLY A 265 -6.00 -17.60 18.53
CA GLY A 265 -5.75 -16.78 17.35
C GLY A 265 -6.63 -15.54 17.37
N ALA A 266 -6.02 -14.37 17.40
CA ALA A 266 -6.74 -13.10 17.39
C ALA A 266 -7.10 -12.73 15.96
N SER A 267 -8.27 -13.21 15.52
CA SER A 267 -8.77 -13.01 14.16
C SER A 267 -9.82 -11.89 14.04
N ASN A 268 -10.62 -11.70 15.08
CA ASN A 268 -11.67 -10.69 15.17
C ASN A 268 -12.15 -10.55 16.63
N LEU A 269 -13.05 -9.60 16.86
CA LEU A 269 -13.59 -9.29 18.19
C LEU A 269 -14.35 -10.44 18.87
N ASN A 270 -14.83 -11.46 18.12
CA ASN A 270 -15.47 -12.63 18.72
C ASN A 270 -14.47 -13.53 19.47
N CYS A 271 -13.16 -13.42 19.18
CA CYS A 271 -12.14 -14.15 19.92
C CYS A 271 -12.08 -13.75 21.39
N ARG A 272 -12.51 -12.53 21.75
CA ARG A 272 -12.67 -12.11 23.15
C ARG A 272 -13.67 -12.98 23.89
N GLN A 273 -14.82 -13.19 23.26
CA GLN A 273 -15.88 -14.02 23.80
C GLN A 273 -15.47 -15.51 23.85
N LEU A 274 -14.68 -15.95 22.88
CA LEU A 274 -14.11 -17.31 22.88
C LEU A 274 -13.12 -17.50 24.03
N LYS A 275 -12.28 -16.51 24.34
CA LYS A 275 -11.40 -16.53 25.52
C LYS A 275 -12.22 -16.67 26.81
N ASP A 276 -13.31 -15.89 26.94
CA ASP A 276 -14.24 -16.01 28.07
C ASP A 276 -14.89 -17.42 28.15
N ASP A 277 -15.33 -17.98 27.01
CA ASP A 277 -15.90 -19.32 26.95
C ASP A 277 -14.88 -20.42 27.36
N ILE A 278 -13.60 -20.26 27.03
CA ILE A 278 -12.53 -21.19 27.44
C ILE A 278 -12.27 -21.04 28.94
N TYR A 279 -12.25 -19.82 29.48
CA TYR A 279 -12.16 -19.61 30.94
C TYR A 279 -13.32 -20.28 31.68
N GLU A 280 -14.55 -20.22 31.17
CA GLU A 280 -15.68 -20.94 31.74
C GLU A 280 -15.46 -22.46 31.78
N VAL A 281 -14.84 -23.03 30.73
CA VAL A 281 -14.52 -24.47 30.66
C VAL A 281 -13.46 -24.83 31.69
N ILE A 282 -12.39 -24.03 31.81
CA ILE A 282 -11.33 -24.23 32.81
C ILE A 282 -11.89 -24.11 34.23
N PHE A 283 -12.74 -23.11 34.48
CA PHE A 283 -13.37 -22.95 35.79
C PHE A 283 -14.21 -24.17 36.20
N LYS A 284 -15.01 -24.71 35.27
CA LYS A 284 -15.76 -25.95 35.49
C LYS A 284 -14.85 -27.16 35.72
N MET A 285 -13.69 -27.21 35.07
CA MET A 285 -12.68 -28.26 35.33
C MET A 285 -12.25 -28.27 36.80
N VAL A 286 -11.92 -27.09 37.32
CA VAL A 286 -11.46 -26.90 38.70
C VAL A 286 -12.57 -27.24 39.70
N GLU A 287 -13.82 -26.90 39.38
CA GLU A 287 -14.98 -27.17 40.24
C GLU A 287 -15.40 -28.66 40.24
N ASP A 288 -15.53 -29.28 39.06
CA ASP A 288 -16.09 -30.63 38.91
C ASP A 288 -15.06 -31.75 39.14
N HIS A 289 -13.78 -31.51 38.85
CA HIS A 289 -12.71 -32.53 38.90
C HIS A 289 -11.45 -32.09 39.66
N PRO A 290 -11.56 -31.63 40.93
CA PRO A 290 -10.41 -31.10 41.69
C PRO A 290 -9.27 -32.12 41.93
N ARG A 291 -9.51 -33.43 41.72
CA ARG A 291 -8.49 -34.48 41.84
C ARG A 291 -7.70 -34.74 40.56
N ASP A 292 -8.27 -34.40 39.41
CA ASP A 292 -7.64 -34.56 38.09
C ASP A 292 -6.94 -33.27 37.63
N VAL A 293 -7.15 -32.18 38.37
CA VAL A 293 -6.50 -30.89 38.18
C VAL A 293 -5.11 -30.95 38.81
N ASN A 294 -4.08 -30.99 37.98
CA ASN A 294 -2.70 -30.80 38.42
C ASN A 294 -2.62 -29.44 39.16
N PRO A 295 -1.99 -29.31 40.34
CA PRO A 295 -1.81 -28.02 41.03
C PRO A 295 -1.16 -26.94 40.15
N GLN A 296 -0.45 -27.35 39.09
CA GLN A 296 0.07 -26.45 38.06
C GLN A 296 -1.02 -25.75 37.19
N MET A 297 -2.27 -26.21 37.21
CA MET A 297 -3.41 -25.66 36.47
C MET A 297 -4.21 -24.59 37.24
N GLU A 298 -3.92 -24.33 38.52
CA GLU A 298 -4.62 -23.27 39.29
C GLU A 298 -4.42 -21.85 38.70
N ASN A 299 -3.34 -21.65 37.93
CA ASN A 299 -3.05 -20.43 37.17
C ASN A 299 -2.81 -20.76 35.69
N PHE A 300 -3.85 -21.21 35.00
CA PHE A 300 -3.78 -21.54 33.58
C PHE A 300 -3.74 -20.29 32.69
N SER A 301 -2.71 -20.14 31.85
CA SER A 301 -2.53 -18.97 30.98
C SER A 301 -3.24 -19.15 29.63
N ILE A 302 -4.07 -18.16 29.26
CA ILE A 302 -4.66 -18.04 27.92
C ILE A 302 -4.13 -16.77 27.27
N VAL A 303 -3.38 -16.93 26.18
CA VAL A 303 -2.71 -15.84 25.46
C VAL A 303 -3.33 -15.65 24.08
N TYR A 304 -3.32 -14.41 23.58
CA TYR A 304 -3.63 -14.16 22.18
C TYR A 304 -2.38 -14.29 21.31
N GLY A 305 -2.54 -14.92 20.15
CA GLY A 305 -1.49 -14.98 19.13
C GLY A 305 -1.90 -14.27 17.84
N ASP A 306 -0.93 -13.67 17.18
CA ASP A 306 -1.09 -13.01 15.89
C ASP A 306 -1.30 -14.06 14.78
N GLU A 307 -2.43 -13.97 14.06
CA GLU A 307 -2.74 -14.88 12.96
C GLU A 307 -2.10 -14.48 11.62
N SER A 308 -1.37 -13.36 11.53
CA SER A 308 -0.78 -12.88 10.27
C SER A 308 0.16 -13.90 9.62
N VAL A 309 1.11 -14.47 10.37
CA VAL A 309 2.01 -15.54 9.90
C VAL A 309 1.27 -16.87 9.70
N PRO A 310 0.46 -17.36 10.65
CA PRO A 310 -0.34 -18.57 10.46
C PRO A 310 -1.20 -18.58 9.19
N ARG A 311 -1.75 -17.43 8.77
CA ARG A 311 -2.54 -17.30 7.54
C ARG A 311 -1.70 -17.41 6.27
N LEU A 312 -0.45 -16.95 6.30
CA LEU A 312 0.50 -17.17 5.20
C LEU A 312 0.86 -18.66 5.11
N TYR A 313 1.14 -19.29 6.25
CA TYR A 313 1.44 -20.72 6.31
C TYR A 313 0.29 -21.58 5.81
N GLU A 314 -0.95 -21.32 6.23
CA GLU A 314 -2.16 -22.01 5.77
C GLU A 314 -2.23 -22.17 4.23
N ASN A 315 -1.85 -21.12 3.49
CA ASN A 315 -1.93 -21.08 2.04
C ASN A 315 -0.61 -21.43 1.33
N SER A 316 0.44 -21.69 2.09
CA SER A 316 1.77 -22.00 1.55
C SER A 316 1.86 -23.42 1.00
N ARG A 317 2.84 -23.65 0.11
CA ARG A 317 3.15 -25.01 -0.35
C ARG A 317 3.71 -25.87 0.78
N ILE A 318 4.59 -25.29 1.61
CA ILE A 318 5.25 -26.01 2.70
C ILE A 318 4.26 -26.61 3.71
N SER A 319 3.14 -25.93 4.00
CA SER A 319 2.12 -26.47 4.91
C SER A 319 1.38 -27.67 4.34
N SER A 320 1.30 -27.78 3.01
CA SER A 320 0.70 -28.94 2.34
C SER A 320 1.64 -30.12 2.30
N ASP A 321 2.95 -29.87 2.24
CA ASP A 321 3.99 -30.88 2.30
C ASP A 321 4.14 -31.43 3.74
N GLN A 322 4.16 -30.56 4.76
CA GLN A 322 4.32 -30.93 6.17
C GLN A 322 3.05 -31.53 6.82
N LEU A 323 1.87 -31.04 6.45
CA LEU A 323 0.58 -31.47 7.03
C LEU A 323 -0.36 -31.95 5.91
N PRO A 324 -0.02 -33.08 5.26
CA PRO A 324 -0.88 -33.65 4.24
C PRO A 324 -2.23 -34.06 4.84
N ALA A 325 -3.30 -33.98 4.06
CA ALA A 325 -4.68 -34.30 4.45
C ALA A 325 -5.32 -33.43 5.55
N GLN A 326 -4.61 -32.48 6.17
CA GLN A 326 -5.18 -31.56 7.15
C GLN A 326 -5.93 -30.39 6.49
N SER A 327 -6.97 -29.92 7.15
CA SER A 327 -7.75 -28.76 6.69
C SER A 327 -6.99 -27.44 6.89
N ALA A 328 -7.35 -26.41 6.13
CA ALA A 328 -6.67 -25.12 6.16
C ALA A 328 -6.66 -24.47 7.57
N ILE A 329 -7.78 -24.56 8.30
CA ILE A 329 -7.87 -24.04 9.67
C ILE A 329 -6.99 -24.81 10.67
N VAL A 330 -6.81 -26.12 10.47
CA VAL A 330 -5.88 -26.92 11.29
C VAL A 330 -4.44 -26.49 11.03
N LYS A 331 -4.06 -26.31 9.75
CA LYS A 331 -2.72 -25.81 9.39
C LYS A 331 -2.44 -24.44 10.01
N ARG A 332 -3.43 -23.55 10.02
CA ARG A 332 -3.35 -22.25 10.70
C ARG A 332 -3.14 -22.42 12.20
N ALA A 333 -3.94 -23.25 12.87
CA ALA A 333 -3.81 -23.48 14.31
C ALA A 333 -2.47 -24.13 14.69
N VAL A 334 -1.96 -25.07 13.89
CA VAL A 334 -0.60 -25.63 14.09
C VAL A 334 0.45 -24.53 13.99
N ALA A 335 0.38 -23.68 12.97
CA ALA A 335 1.33 -22.58 12.81
C ALA A 335 1.26 -21.57 13.96
N LEU A 336 0.07 -21.29 14.49
CA LEU A 336 -0.12 -20.43 15.65
C LEU A 336 0.58 -20.99 16.89
N GLY A 337 0.39 -22.27 17.19
CA GLY A 337 1.02 -22.92 18.33
C GLY A 337 2.54 -23.04 18.17
N ARG A 338 3.01 -23.45 16.99
CA ARG A 338 4.46 -23.51 16.70
C ARG A 338 5.11 -22.13 16.74
N TYR A 339 4.39 -21.05 16.39
CA TYR A 339 4.93 -19.69 16.49
C TYR A 339 5.16 -19.29 17.95
N LEU A 340 4.28 -19.70 18.87
CA LEU A 340 4.48 -19.49 20.30
C LEU A 340 5.66 -20.30 20.87
N GLN A 341 5.92 -21.48 20.30
CA GLN A 341 7.05 -22.35 20.68
C GLN A 341 8.38 -21.87 20.11
N ASN A 342 8.42 -21.53 18.82
CA ASN A 342 9.63 -21.07 18.15
C ASN A 342 9.29 -20.13 16.96
N PRO A 343 9.21 -18.81 17.22
CA PRO A 343 8.92 -17.82 16.19
C PRO A 343 9.88 -17.89 15.00
N LEU A 344 11.19 -18.02 15.28
CA LEU A 344 12.23 -18.08 14.25
C LEU A 344 12.02 -19.28 13.31
N ALA A 345 11.85 -20.48 13.86
CA ALA A 345 11.68 -21.68 13.06
C ALA A 345 10.41 -21.62 12.22
N MET A 346 9.32 -21.10 12.78
CA MET A 346 8.08 -20.93 12.04
C MET A 346 8.18 -19.92 10.90
N VAL A 347 8.79 -18.75 11.15
CA VAL A 347 8.98 -17.75 10.10
C VAL A 347 9.88 -18.28 8.99
N ALA A 348 10.92 -19.04 9.33
CA ALA A 348 11.82 -19.65 8.36
C ALA A 348 11.12 -20.57 7.35
N THR A 349 10.02 -21.23 7.74
CA THR A 349 9.22 -22.08 6.82
C THR A 349 8.67 -21.29 5.63
N LEU A 350 8.41 -19.99 5.81
CA LEU A 350 7.86 -19.09 4.79
C LEU A 350 8.93 -18.41 3.91
N CYS A 351 10.21 -18.65 4.21
CA CYS A 351 11.33 -18.15 3.42
C CYS A 351 11.77 -19.14 2.34
N GLY A 352 10.91 -20.08 1.96
CA GLY A 352 11.17 -21.03 0.88
C GLY A 352 11.27 -20.37 -0.50
N PRO A 353 11.32 -21.17 -1.58
CA PRO A 353 11.43 -20.65 -2.95
C PRO A 353 10.30 -19.69 -3.37
N GLY A 354 9.13 -19.83 -2.77
CA GLY A 354 7.97 -18.95 -3.00
C GLY A 354 8.09 -17.58 -2.31
N LYS A 355 9.00 -17.43 -1.34
CA LYS A 355 9.20 -16.23 -0.53
C LYS A 355 7.89 -15.66 0.02
N GLU A 356 6.98 -16.53 0.47
CA GLU A 356 5.66 -16.18 0.99
C GLU A 356 5.76 -15.15 2.13
N ILE A 357 6.88 -15.15 2.85
CA ILE A 357 7.19 -14.16 3.89
C ILE A 357 7.10 -12.70 3.44
N LEU A 358 7.35 -12.39 2.16
CA LEU A 358 7.27 -11.03 1.62
C LEU A 358 5.83 -10.46 1.59
N SER A 359 4.83 -11.32 1.76
CA SER A 359 3.43 -10.93 1.90
C SER A 359 3.05 -10.52 3.33
N TRP A 360 3.96 -10.71 4.29
CA TRP A 360 3.77 -10.25 5.65
C TRP A 360 3.90 -8.74 5.73
N LYS A 361 2.79 -8.05 6.00
CA LYS A 361 2.76 -6.60 6.13
C LYS A 361 3.39 -6.19 7.46
N LEU A 362 4.59 -5.64 7.39
CA LEU A 362 5.30 -5.15 8.56
C LEU A 362 5.17 -3.64 8.65
N HIS A 363 5.58 -2.94 7.60
CA HIS A 363 5.71 -1.48 7.61
C HIS A 363 4.73 -0.79 6.63
N PRO A 364 4.01 0.29 7.01
CA PRO A 364 3.04 0.97 6.13
C PRO A 364 3.62 1.47 4.79
N LEU A 365 4.90 1.84 4.80
CA LEU A 365 5.64 2.34 3.63
C LEU A 365 6.42 1.25 2.87
N GLU A 366 6.25 -0.03 3.21
CA GLU A 366 7.00 -1.13 2.58
C GLU A 366 6.82 -1.22 1.05
N GLN A 367 5.76 -0.62 0.50
CA GLN A 367 5.53 -0.54 -0.95
C GLN A 367 6.64 0.18 -1.72
N PHE A 368 7.48 0.97 -1.05
CA PHE A 368 8.63 1.65 -1.66
C PHE A 368 9.87 0.78 -1.81
N LEU A 369 9.89 -0.40 -1.17
CA LEU A 369 10.95 -1.38 -1.30
C LEU A 369 10.55 -2.41 -2.37
N THR A 370 11.50 -2.73 -3.24
CA THR A 370 11.36 -3.83 -4.19
C THR A 370 11.35 -5.18 -3.44
N PRO A 371 10.78 -6.25 -4.03
CA PRO A 371 10.78 -7.57 -3.41
C PRO A 371 12.19 -8.09 -3.07
N ASP A 372 13.18 -7.74 -3.89
CA ASP A 372 14.58 -8.12 -3.64
C ASP A 372 15.18 -7.36 -2.47
N GLU A 373 14.98 -6.03 -2.40
CA GLU A 373 15.40 -5.21 -1.25
C GLU A 373 14.75 -5.70 0.05
N LYS A 374 13.45 -6.07 0.02
CA LYS A 374 12.78 -6.65 1.20
C LYS A 374 13.38 -7.98 1.61
N TYR A 375 13.62 -8.87 0.65
CA TYR A 375 14.15 -10.18 0.94
C TYR A 375 15.59 -10.13 1.45
N GLU A 376 16.42 -9.21 0.95
CA GLU A 376 17.78 -8.99 1.46
C GLU A 376 17.76 -8.64 2.95
N VAL A 377 16.85 -7.76 3.38
CA VAL A 377 16.66 -7.42 4.79
C VAL A 377 16.18 -8.64 5.60
N VAL A 378 15.19 -9.38 5.08
CA VAL A 378 14.69 -10.61 5.72
C VAL A 378 15.81 -11.63 5.88
N GLU A 379 16.59 -11.89 4.83
CA GLU A 379 17.70 -12.83 4.84
C GLU A 379 18.76 -12.43 5.86
N GLN A 380 19.13 -11.14 5.90
CA GLN A 380 20.08 -10.62 6.89
C GLN A 380 19.59 -10.86 8.33
N VAL A 381 18.35 -10.49 8.65
CA VAL A 381 17.77 -10.69 9.99
C VAL A 381 17.67 -12.16 10.35
N MET A 382 17.24 -13.02 9.42
CA MET A 382 17.14 -14.46 9.64
C MET A 382 18.51 -15.09 9.89
N VAL A 383 19.54 -14.66 9.17
CA VAL A 383 20.94 -15.08 9.40
C VAL A 383 21.38 -14.64 10.79
N ASP A 384 21.24 -13.37 11.14
CA ASP A 384 21.68 -12.87 12.44
C ASP A 384 20.96 -13.58 13.61
N ALA A 385 19.64 -13.72 13.54
CA ALA A 385 18.84 -14.41 14.55
C ALA A 385 19.19 -15.90 14.65
N THR A 386 19.31 -16.61 13.52
CA THR A 386 19.62 -18.06 13.50
C THR A 386 21.00 -18.33 14.11
N ASN A 387 22.01 -17.55 13.75
CA ASN A 387 23.36 -17.74 14.27
C ASN A 387 23.47 -17.30 15.76
N GLN A 388 22.67 -16.32 16.20
CA GLN A 388 22.61 -15.97 17.62
C GLN A 388 22.01 -17.08 18.49
N ILE A 389 20.93 -17.72 18.04
CA ILE A 389 20.20 -18.75 18.81
C ILE A 389 20.88 -20.13 18.71
N GLY A 390 21.45 -20.41 17.55
CA GLY A 390 22.00 -21.71 17.18
C GLY A 390 20.94 -22.67 16.64
N PHE A 391 21.41 -23.67 15.91
CA PHE A 391 20.59 -24.68 15.24
C PHE A 391 20.84 -26.05 15.85
N ASP A 392 19.82 -26.66 16.47
CA ASP A 392 19.92 -28.03 16.97
C ASP A 392 19.77 -29.04 15.83
N VAL A 393 20.87 -29.74 15.56
CA VAL A 393 21.01 -30.71 14.47
C VAL A 393 20.12 -31.94 14.69
N ASN A 394 20.05 -32.44 15.92
CA ASN A 394 19.35 -33.69 16.24
C ASN A 394 17.84 -33.47 16.36
N LEU A 395 17.42 -32.32 16.91
CA LEU A 395 16.02 -31.93 16.93
C LEU A 395 15.48 -31.75 15.51
N ALA A 396 16.22 -31.03 14.66
CA ALA A 396 15.81 -30.84 13.27
C ALA A 396 15.74 -32.16 12.50
N ALA A 397 16.69 -33.08 12.72
CA ALA A 397 16.67 -34.42 12.10
C ALA A 397 15.40 -35.22 12.40
N SER A 398 14.75 -34.94 13.53
CA SER A 398 13.51 -35.62 13.95
C SER A 398 12.25 -34.89 13.51
N HIS A 399 12.32 -33.56 13.28
CA HIS A 399 11.16 -32.70 13.05
C HIS A 399 11.37 -31.79 11.82
N GLU A 400 10.64 -32.07 10.73
CA GLU A 400 10.88 -31.46 9.42
C GLU A 400 10.84 -29.91 9.45
N TRP A 401 9.91 -29.34 10.21
CA TRP A 401 9.68 -27.89 10.19
C TRP A 401 10.85 -27.08 10.76
N HIS A 402 11.64 -27.68 11.66
CA HIS A 402 12.86 -27.06 12.20
C HIS A 402 13.98 -26.93 11.18
N PHE A 403 14.03 -27.75 10.12
CA PHE A 403 15.09 -27.66 9.10
C PHE A 403 15.07 -26.34 8.32
N SER A 404 13.95 -25.63 8.29
CA SER A 404 13.79 -24.40 7.50
C SER A 404 14.78 -23.31 7.90
N THR A 405 15.26 -23.30 9.16
CA THR A 405 16.26 -22.34 9.66
C THR A 405 17.67 -22.67 9.21
N LEU A 406 17.96 -23.92 8.84
CA LEU A 406 19.30 -24.37 8.46
C LEU A 406 19.90 -23.57 7.30
N GLN A 407 19.05 -23.07 6.39
CA GLN A 407 19.49 -22.25 5.26
C GLN A 407 20.14 -20.92 5.67
N PHE A 408 19.88 -20.46 6.90
CA PHE A 408 20.37 -19.17 7.43
C PHE A 408 21.59 -19.31 8.34
N VAL A 409 22.07 -20.54 8.58
CA VAL A 409 23.33 -20.75 9.31
C VAL A 409 24.50 -20.25 8.46
N ALA A 410 25.45 -19.55 9.08
CA ALA A 410 26.58 -18.95 8.39
C ALA A 410 27.36 -19.98 7.54
N GLY A 411 27.61 -19.64 6.28
CA GLY A 411 28.27 -20.52 5.31
C GLY A 411 27.35 -21.51 4.58
N LEU A 412 26.12 -21.69 5.07
CA LEU A 412 25.04 -22.39 4.38
C LEU A 412 24.22 -21.43 3.52
N GLY A 413 23.27 -22.03 2.82
CA GLY A 413 22.31 -21.41 1.93
C GLY A 413 21.36 -22.51 1.47
N PRO A 414 20.29 -22.19 0.72
CA PRO A 414 19.19 -23.13 0.46
C PRO A 414 19.65 -24.47 -0.13
N ARG A 415 20.61 -24.42 -1.06
CA ARG A 415 21.17 -25.61 -1.73
C ARG A 415 21.97 -26.49 -0.78
N LYS A 416 22.85 -25.89 0.03
CA LYS A 416 23.71 -26.65 0.97
C LYS A 416 22.89 -27.18 2.15
N ALA A 417 21.94 -26.39 2.66
CA ALA A 417 21.04 -26.81 3.71
C ALA A 417 20.20 -28.03 3.29
N SER A 418 19.63 -28.02 2.07
CA SER A 418 18.90 -29.18 1.54
C SER A 418 19.78 -30.43 1.37
N ALA A 419 21.05 -30.27 0.97
CA ALA A 419 21.99 -31.39 0.89
C ALA A 419 22.33 -31.94 2.29
N LEU A 420 22.57 -31.07 3.26
CA LEU A 420 22.86 -31.46 4.64
C LEU A 420 21.66 -32.12 5.31
N GLN A 421 20.44 -31.60 5.11
CA GLN A 421 19.20 -32.21 5.60
C GLN A 421 19.08 -33.68 5.20
N LYS A 422 19.32 -34.00 3.92
CA LYS A 422 19.26 -35.37 3.42
C LYS A 422 20.29 -36.29 4.09
N GLU A 423 21.48 -35.77 4.39
CA GLU A 423 22.50 -36.53 5.10
C GLU A 423 22.12 -36.75 6.56
N LEU A 424 21.66 -35.69 7.25
CA LEU A 424 21.27 -35.76 8.66
C LEU A 424 20.10 -36.73 8.90
N VAL A 425 19.09 -36.70 8.03
CA VAL A 425 17.97 -37.65 8.08
C VAL A 425 18.43 -39.09 7.83
N ARG A 426 19.50 -39.29 7.04
CA ARG A 426 20.05 -40.63 6.77
C ARG A 426 20.88 -41.18 7.94
N GLU A 427 21.69 -40.34 8.59
CA GLU A 427 22.53 -40.75 9.73
C GLU A 427 21.70 -40.87 11.03
N GLY A 428 20.67 -40.05 11.21
CA GLY A 428 19.68 -40.15 12.29
C GLY A 428 20.10 -39.57 13.64
N SER A 429 21.36 -39.69 14.05
CA SER A 429 21.87 -39.08 15.30
C SER A 429 23.32 -38.69 15.16
N ILE A 430 23.64 -37.45 15.54
CA ILE A 430 25.00 -36.89 15.55
C ILE A 430 25.42 -36.69 17.01
N PHE A 431 26.67 -37.04 17.33
CA PHE A 431 27.19 -36.93 18.71
C PHE A 431 28.35 -35.95 18.83
N SER A 432 29.03 -35.62 17.72
CA SER A 432 30.03 -34.53 17.67
C SER A 432 29.91 -33.69 16.39
N ARG A 433 30.17 -32.38 16.50
CA ARG A 433 30.29 -31.49 15.34
C ARG A 433 31.33 -31.99 14.33
N LYS A 434 32.37 -32.72 14.76
CA LYS A 434 33.39 -33.28 13.84
C LYS A 434 32.79 -34.20 12.77
N GLU A 435 31.67 -34.86 13.04
CA GLU A 435 30.97 -35.70 12.07
C GLU A 435 30.42 -34.88 10.88
N LEU A 436 30.14 -33.60 11.10
CA LEU A 436 29.61 -32.67 10.08
C LEU A 436 30.68 -32.16 9.11
N VAL A 437 31.97 -32.43 9.37
CA VAL A 437 33.06 -32.03 8.48
C VAL A 437 32.94 -32.67 7.09
N LYS A 438 32.54 -33.95 7.04
CA LYS A 438 32.39 -34.70 5.79
C LYS A 438 31.25 -34.16 4.90
N PRO A 439 30.00 -33.97 5.40
CA PRO A 439 28.92 -33.46 4.58
C PRO A 439 29.06 -31.97 4.21
N LEU A 440 29.68 -31.15 5.05
CA LEU A 440 29.82 -29.71 4.80
C LEU A 440 31.09 -29.34 4.01
N GLY A 441 32.17 -30.09 4.21
CA GLY A 441 33.50 -29.73 3.77
C GLY A 441 34.14 -28.66 4.65
N ARG A 442 35.48 -28.64 4.69
CA ARG A 442 36.28 -27.89 5.67
C ARG A 442 35.93 -26.39 5.78
N LYS A 443 35.78 -25.69 4.66
CA LYS A 443 35.49 -24.23 4.66
C LYS A 443 34.11 -23.91 5.20
N VAL A 444 33.10 -24.71 4.82
CA VAL A 444 31.72 -24.50 5.27
C VAL A 444 31.59 -24.89 6.73
N PHE A 445 32.23 -25.99 7.13
CA PHE A 445 32.30 -26.40 8.53
C PHE A 445 32.90 -25.30 9.43
N MET A 446 34.02 -24.70 9.02
CA MET A 446 34.64 -23.59 9.76
C MET A 446 33.70 -22.39 9.93
N ASN A 447 32.85 -22.09 8.94
CA ASN A 447 31.89 -21.00 9.06
C ASN A 447 30.67 -21.36 9.92
N ALA A 448 30.21 -22.63 9.87
CA ALA A 448 28.93 -23.04 10.44
C ALA A 448 29.05 -23.63 11.86
N SER A 449 30.18 -24.24 12.20
CA SER A 449 30.26 -25.16 13.35
C SER A 449 30.04 -24.51 14.71
N GLY A 450 30.32 -23.21 14.85
CA GLY A 450 30.01 -22.45 16.07
C GLY A 450 28.51 -22.21 16.30
N PHE A 451 27.67 -22.46 15.30
CA PHE A 451 26.22 -22.23 15.33
C PHE A 451 25.41 -23.53 15.29
N LEU A 452 26.04 -24.67 14.97
CA LEU A 452 25.40 -25.98 14.93
C LEU A 452 25.52 -26.65 16.30
N ARG A 453 24.39 -26.79 16.98
CA ARG A 453 24.28 -27.39 18.31
C ARG A 453 24.07 -28.89 18.18
N VAL A 454 24.83 -29.66 18.94
CA VAL A 454 24.65 -31.11 19.04
C VAL A 454 24.22 -31.41 20.46
N ARG A 455 22.93 -31.73 20.64
CA ARG A 455 22.32 -32.02 21.94
C ARG A 455 21.76 -33.44 21.98
N ARG A 456 21.44 -33.92 23.18
CA ARG A 456 20.64 -35.14 23.39
C ARG A 456 19.16 -34.87 23.11
N SER A 457 18.83 -34.50 21.88
CA SER A 457 17.47 -34.22 21.41
C SER A 457 17.06 -35.21 20.31
N GLY A 458 15.76 -35.31 20.03
CA GLY A 458 15.25 -36.21 18.98
C GLY A 458 15.64 -37.67 19.19
N ALA A 459 16.07 -38.35 18.12
CA ALA A 459 16.53 -39.74 18.20
C ALA A 459 17.77 -39.95 19.09
N ALA A 460 18.62 -38.92 19.26
CA ALA A 460 19.81 -39.00 20.11
C ALA A 460 19.47 -39.07 21.61
N ALA A 461 18.27 -38.64 22.02
CA ALA A 461 17.82 -38.67 23.42
C ALA A 461 17.71 -40.10 23.97
N ALA A 462 17.45 -41.10 23.12
CA ALA A 462 17.36 -42.51 23.51
C ALA A 462 18.74 -43.23 23.53
N SER A 463 19.81 -42.56 23.09
CA SER A 463 21.16 -43.12 23.00
C SER A 463 21.91 -42.99 24.32
N ALA A 464 22.71 -44.01 24.66
CA ALA A 464 23.60 -43.98 25.82
C ALA A 464 24.96 -43.29 25.55
N GLN A 465 25.20 -42.81 24.33
CA GLN A 465 26.46 -42.16 23.98
C GLN A 465 26.65 -40.82 24.71
N ILE A 466 27.89 -40.54 25.11
CA ILE A 466 28.29 -39.29 25.78
C ILE A 466 28.50 -38.23 24.70
N ILE A 467 27.96 -37.04 24.94
CA ILE A 467 28.13 -35.85 24.09
C ILE A 467 28.95 -34.85 24.91
N ASP A 468 30.09 -34.42 24.37
CA ASP A 468 30.96 -33.42 25.01
C ASP A 468 30.15 -32.13 25.27
N LEU A 469 30.23 -31.61 26.49
CA LEU A 469 29.48 -30.43 26.94
C LEU A 469 29.75 -29.18 26.10
N LEU A 470 30.90 -29.10 25.43
CA LEU A 470 31.26 -28.01 24.51
C LEU A 470 30.49 -28.06 23.18
N GLU A 471 29.90 -29.20 22.82
CA GLU A 471 29.12 -29.39 21.59
C GLU A 471 27.77 -28.64 21.65
N ASP A 472 27.32 -28.26 22.85
CA ASP A 472 26.19 -27.35 23.09
C ASP A 472 26.64 -25.98 23.62
N THR A 473 27.74 -25.44 23.08
CA THR A 473 28.20 -24.05 23.35
C THR A 473 28.53 -23.30 22.06
N ARG A 474 28.50 -21.96 22.09
CA ARG A 474 28.97 -21.13 20.95
C ARG A 474 30.49 -21.17 20.75
N ILE A 475 31.22 -21.88 21.61
CA ILE A 475 32.66 -22.07 21.49
C ILE A 475 32.92 -22.81 20.19
N HIS A 476 33.69 -22.19 19.30
CA HIS A 476 34.06 -22.80 18.04
C HIS A 476 35.03 -23.98 18.29
N PRO A 477 34.93 -25.10 17.53
CA PRO A 477 35.82 -26.26 17.69
C PRO A 477 37.32 -25.96 17.63
N GLU A 478 37.72 -24.87 16.97
CA GLU A 478 39.13 -24.42 16.94
C GLU A 478 39.65 -23.92 18.30
N SER A 479 38.73 -23.55 19.20
CA SER A 479 39.01 -23.01 20.53
C SER A 479 38.70 -24.00 21.65
N TYR A 480 38.36 -25.25 21.34
CA TYR A 480 38.09 -26.28 22.36
C TYR A 480 39.28 -26.53 23.27
N ALA A 481 40.49 -26.60 22.72
CA ALA A 481 41.71 -26.75 23.53
C ALA A 481 41.88 -25.57 24.51
N LEU A 482 41.55 -24.34 24.08
CA LEU A 482 41.62 -23.16 24.93
C LEU A 482 40.57 -23.21 26.06
N ALA A 483 39.34 -23.64 25.75
CA ALA A 483 38.28 -23.78 26.74
C ALA A 483 38.57 -24.88 27.77
N LYS A 484 39.11 -26.02 27.33
CA LYS A 484 39.54 -27.12 28.21
C LYS A 484 40.67 -26.68 29.15
N ASN A 485 41.67 -25.95 28.63
CA ASN A 485 42.75 -25.40 29.45
C ASN A 485 42.26 -24.36 30.46
N LEU A 486 41.36 -23.45 30.05
CA LEU A 486 40.75 -22.46 30.95
C LEU A 486 40.01 -23.16 32.10
N ALA A 487 39.17 -24.15 31.80
CA ALA A 487 38.43 -24.90 32.80
C ALA A 487 39.39 -25.64 33.76
N LYS A 488 40.45 -26.24 33.21
CA LYS A 488 41.51 -26.90 33.99
C LYS A 488 42.19 -25.94 34.96
N ASP A 489 42.61 -24.76 34.51
CA ASP A 489 43.34 -23.80 35.33
C ASP A 489 42.46 -23.23 36.46
N VAL A 490 41.17 -23.00 36.18
CA VAL A 490 40.18 -22.58 37.19
C VAL A 490 39.98 -23.69 38.23
N CYS A 491 39.89 -24.94 37.80
CA CYS A 491 39.76 -26.10 38.69
C CYS A 491 41.01 -26.31 39.55
N ALA A 492 42.21 -26.15 38.97
CA ALA A 492 43.48 -26.27 39.68
C ALA A 492 43.67 -25.19 40.75
N ALA A 493 43.19 -23.97 40.51
CA ALA A 493 43.19 -22.89 41.49
C ALA A 493 42.31 -23.18 42.72
N ASP A 494 41.38 -24.14 42.64
CA ASP A 494 40.51 -24.60 43.75
C ASP A 494 41.15 -25.73 44.59
N GLY A 495 42.42 -26.10 44.32
CA GLY A 495 43.16 -27.09 45.11
C GLY A 495 42.94 -28.54 44.71
N LEU A 496 42.33 -28.79 43.54
CA LEU A 496 42.36 -30.09 42.88
C LEU A 496 43.70 -30.22 42.12
N GLU A 497 44.59 -31.11 42.57
CA GLU A 497 45.86 -31.38 41.87
C GLU A 497 45.57 -32.02 40.51
N ALA A 498 45.51 -31.20 39.46
CA ALA A 498 45.50 -31.65 38.08
C ALA A 498 46.91 -32.10 37.68
N ASN A 499 47.31 -33.31 38.09
CA ASN A 499 48.52 -33.94 37.55
C ASN A 499 48.35 -34.19 36.04
N GLU A 500 49.44 -34.53 35.34
CA GLU A 500 49.45 -34.73 33.87
C GLU A 500 48.43 -35.82 33.45
N MET A 501 47.26 -35.43 32.94
CA MET A 501 46.13 -36.36 32.85
C MET A 501 45.24 -36.14 31.61
N ASP A 502 44.56 -37.24 31.27
CA ASP A 502 43.93 -37.65 30.01
C ASP A 502 42.73 -36.77 29.56
N ASP A 503 42.19 -37.02 28.35
CA ASP A 503 41.02 -36.29 27.82
C ASP A 503 39.81 -36.30 28.78
N ASP A 504 39.63 -37.37 29.56
CA ASP A 504 38.54 -37.56 30.53
C ASP A 504 38.55 -36.51 31.68
N GLU A 505 39.72 -36.04 32.09
CA GLU A 505 39.83 -35.05 33.17
C GLU A 505 39.56 -33.63 32.74
N GLN A 506 39.83 -33.33 31.47
CA GLN A 506 39.45 -32.05 30.88
C GLN A 506 37.92 -31.92 30.81
N GLU A 507 37.22 -33.03 30.60
CA GLU A 507 35.75 -33.08 30.60
C GLU A 507 35.19 -32.92 32.03
N MET A 508 35.77 -33.62 33.02
CA MET A 508 35.41 -33.41 34.44
C MET A 508 35.68 -31.96 34.92
N ALA A 509 36.74 -31.31 34.42
CA ALA A 509 37.00 -29.91 34.75
C ALA A 509 35.89 -28.99 34.21
N ILE A 510 35.35 -29.26 33.02
CA ILE A 510 34.24 -28.48 32.45
C ILE A 510 32.96 -28.68 33.27
N GLU A 511 32.66 -29.92 33.67
CA GLU A 511 31.54 -30.23 34.57
C GLU A 511 31.66 -29.46 35.89
N HIS A 512 32.83 -29.53 36.53
CA HIS A 512 33.11 -28.85 37.79
C HIS A 512 32.88 -27.33 37.71
N VAL A 513 33.38 -26.74 36.63
CA VAL A 513 33.31 -25.30 36.36
C VAL A 513 31.87 -24.85 36.07
N ARG A 514 31.04 -25.72 35.46
CA ARG A 514 29.60 -25.47 35.27
C ARG A 514 28.80 -25.52 36.57
N GLU A 515 29.17 -26.44 37.47
CA GLU A 515 28.53 -26.55 38.80
C GLU A 515 28.91 -25.38 39.71
N LYS A 516 30.18 -24.95 39.70
CA LYS A 516 30.70 -23.87 40.56
C LYS A 516 30.92 -22.56 39.79
N GLN A 517 29.83 -21.96 39.31
CA GLN A 517 29.88 -20.76 38.47
C GLN A 517 30.56 -19.53 39.12
N ASP A 518 30.53 -19.43 40.45
CA ASP A 518 31.18 -18.35 41.21
C ASP A 518 32.70 -18.24 40.95
N GLN A 519 33.36 -19.35 40.61
CA GLN A 519 34.80 -19.38 40.34
C GLN A 519 35.12 -18.74 38.99
N LEU A 520 34.28 -19.02 37.98
CA LEU A 520 34.38 -18.35 36.69
C LEU A 520 34.21 -16.84 36.85
N ASP A 521 33.30 -16.38 37.70
CA ASP A 521 33.09 -14.96 37.94
C ASP A 521 34.33 -14.23 38.43
N ARG A 522 35.06 -14.85 39.36
CA ARG A 522 36.27 -14.30 39.97
C ARG A 522 37.47 -14.27 39.02
N LEU A 523 37.45 -15.05 37.95
CA LEU A 523 38.55 -15.10 36.99
C LEU A 523 38.68 -13.77 36.21
N ASP A 524 39.83 -13.12 36.34
CA ASP A 524 40.20 -11.97 35.51
C ASP A 524 40.78 -12.46 34.17
N ILE A 525 40.04 -12.23 33.09
CA ILE A 525 40.43 -12.62 31.74
C ILE A 525 41.60 -11.79 31.21
N ASP A 526 41.74 -10.53 31.64
CA ASP A 526 42.85 -9.68 31.24
C ASP A 526 44.18 -10.16 31.84
N GLU A 527 44.16 -10.68 33.07
CA GLU A 527 45.33 -11.32 33.67
C GLU A 527 45.62 -12.68 33.04
N TYR A 528 44.60 -13.52 32.84
CA TYR A 528 44.76 -14.83 32.24
C TYR A 528 45.27 -14.76 30.79
N SER A 529 44.76 -13.84 29.97
CA SER A 529 45.23 -13.64 28.59
C SER A 529 46.72 -13.28 28.55
N ARG A 530 47.21 -12.49 29.52
CA ARG A 530 48.64 -12.13 29.63
C ARG A 530 49.50 -13.31 30.09
N SER A 531 48.97 -14.19 30.95
CA SER A 531 49.74 -15.34 31.45
C SER A 531 49.97 -16.41 30.38
N ILE A 532 48.98 -16.63 29.50
CA ILE A 532 49.09 -17.58 28.38
C ILE A 532 49.80 -17.02 27.15
N GLY A 533 49.97 -15.69 27.07
CA GLY A 533 50.61 -15.02 25.92
C GLY A 533 49.80 -15.07 24.62
N ASP A 534 48.47 -15.21 24.71
CA ASP A 534 47.55 -15.25 23.57
C ASP A 534 46.72 -13.95 23.53
N ASP A 535 46.62 -13.33 22.36
CA ASP A 535 45.90 -12.06 22.12
C ASP A 535 44.36 -12.26 22.00
N LYS A 536 43.84 -13.45 22.30
CA LYS A 536 42.42 -13.84 22.14
C LYS A 536 41.53 -13.45 23.32
N ARG A 537 41.69 -12.24 23.84
CA ARG A 537 40.93 -11.72 25.00
C ARG A 537 39.41 -11.85 24.82
N GLU A 538 38.85 -11.38 23.72
CA GLU A 538 37.40 -11.44 23.47
C GLU A 538 36.89 -12.89 23.38
N THR A 539 37.66 -13.77 22.75
CA THR A 539 37.31 -15.19 22.67
C THR A 539 37.30 -15.85 24.05
N LEU A 540 38.23 -15.50 24.93
CA LEU A 540 38.25 -15.99 26.31
C LEU A 540 37.06 -15.48 27.13
N LEU A 541 36.65 -14.23 26.92
CA LEU A 541 35.43 -13.67 27.54
C LEU A 541 34.19 -14.47 27.10
N ASP A 542 34.05 -14.72 25.80
CA ASP A 542 32.94 -15.53 25.26
C ASP A 542 32.98 -16.97 25.77
N ILE A 543 34.17 -17.60 25.82
CA ILE A 543 34.35 -18.93 26.41
C ILE A 543 33.92 -18.94 27.87
N LYS A 544 34.33 -17.95 28.69
CA LYS A 544 33.92 -17.84 30.10
C LYS A 544 32.39 -17.77 30.23
N LEU A 545 31.71 -17.00 29.37
CA LEU A 545 30.25 -16.89 29.38
C LEU A 545 29.57 -18.20 28.97
N GLU A 546 30.08 -18.88 27.93
CA GLU A 546 29.53 -20.13 27.41
C GLU A 546 29.82 -21.34 28.32
N LEU A 547 30.93 -21.33 29.06
CA LEU A 547 31.20 -22.33 30.10
C LEU A 547 30.24 -22.20 31.28
N LYS A 548 29.75 -20.99 31.61
CA LYS A 548 28.69 -20.84 32.62
C LYS A 548 27.37 -21.42 32.16
N CYS A 549 26.92 -21.00 30.98
CA CYS A 549 25.64 -21.39 30.42
C CYS A 549 25.76 -21.43 28.90
N GLY A 550 25.95 -22.65 28.39
CA GLY A 550 26.08 -22.92 26.96
C GLY A 550 24.85 -22.44 26.20
N PHE A 551 25.07 -21.67 25.14
CA PHE A 551 24.01 -21.18 24.27
C PHE A 551 22.85 -20.46 24.98
N LYS A 552 23.11 -19.75 26.10
CA LYS A 552 22.09 -18.94 26.79
C LYS A 552 21.26 -18.14 25.78
N ASP A 553 19.92 -18.22 25.89
CA ASP A 553 19.01 -17.55 24.97
C ASP A 553 19.14 -16.03 25.15
N ARG A 554 19.50 -15.34 24.07
CA ARG A 554 19.74 -13.88 24.04
C ARG A 554 18.55 -13.12 23.44
N ARG A 555 17.49 -13.83 23.04
CA ARG A 555 16.27 -13.22 22.49
C ARG A 555 15.51 -12.42 23.54
N THR A 556 14.65 -11.53 23.07
CA THR A 556 13.68 -10.84 23.93
C THR A 556 12.73 -11.87 24.52
N PRO A 557 12.55 -11.93 25.86
CA PRO A 557 11.57 -12.82 26.47
C PRO A 557 10.18 -12.55 25.92
N TYR A 558 9.37 -13.59 25.75
CA TYR A 558 7.98 -13.43 25.32
C TYR A 558 7.22 -12.52 26.29
N ALA A 559 6.56 -11.50 25.75
CA ALA A 559 5.65 -10.63 26.47
C ALA A 559 4.22 -10.85 25.95
N GLU A 560 3.28 -10.98 26.87
CA GLU A 560 1.86 -11.03 26.52
C GLU A 560 1.41 -9.69 25.94
N PRO A 561 0.51 -9.68 24.93
CA PRO A 561 0.01 -8.44 24.37
C PRO A 561 -0.62 -7.55 25.44
N SER A 562 -0.23 -6.29 25.46
CA SER A 562 -0.87 -5.27 26.28
C SER A 562 -2.33 -5.05 25.86
N PRO A 563 -3.21 -4.47 26.70
CA PRO A 563 -4.61 -4.19 26.31
C PRO A 563 -4.74 -3.34 25.04
N ASP A 564 -3.76 -2.48 24.78
CA ASP A 564 -3.67 -1.65 23.57
C ASP A 564 -3.31 -2.50 22.34
N GLU A 565 -2.37 -3.44 22.47
CA GLU A 565 -2.02 -4.37 21.39
C GLU A 565 -3.13 -5.39 21.14
N GLU A 566 -3.78 -5.91 22.19
CA GLU A 566 -4.97 -6.75 22.05
C GLU A 566 -6.07 -6.01 21.27
N PHE A 567 -6.23 -4.71 21.51
CA PHE A 567 -7.18 -3.88 20.77
C PHE A 567 -6.91 -3.89 19.27
N TRP A 568 -5.68 -3.59 18.87
CA TRP A 568 -5.28 -3.57 17.46
C TRP A 568 -5.34 -4.96 16.83
N LEU A 569 -4.88 -5.98 17.55
CA LEU A 569 -4.83 -7.35 17.07
C LEU A 569 -6.23 -7.93 16.81
N LEU A 570 -7.19 -7.69 17.70
CA LEU A 570 -8.55 -8.21 17.59
C LEU A 570 -9.45 -7.36 16.69
N SER A 571 -9.22 -6.05 16.58
CA SER A 571 -9.97 -5.19 15.67
C SER A 571 -9.48 -5.29 14.23
N GLY A 572 -8.20 -5.60 14.02
CA GLY A 572 -7.55 -5.54 12.71
C GLY A 572 -7.37 -4.12 12.18
N GLU A 573 -7.61 -3.12 13.03
CA GLU A 573 -7.47 -1.70 12.69
C GLU A 573 -6.07 -1.20 13.07
N THR A 574 -5.70 -0.04 12.55
CA THR A 574 -4.43 0.62 12.88
C THR A 574 -4.69 1.98 13.52
N GLU A 575 -3.66 2.53 14.18
CA GLU A 575 -3.71 3.90 14.73
C GLU A 575 -3.93 4.95 13.61
N ASP A 576 -3.53 4.62 12.38
CA ASP A 576 -3.84 5.41 11.20
C ASP A 576 -5.33 5.37 10.83
N ASN A 577 -6.06 4.29 11.08
CA ASN A 577 -7.50 4.30 10.79
C ASN A 577 -8.30 4.91 11.95
N ILE A 578 -7.91 4.58 13.18
CA ILE A 578 -8.64 4.90 14.41
C ILE A 578 -7.75 5.74 15.32
N SER A 579 -7.78 7.04 15.13
CA SER A 579 -7.14 8.02 16.03
C SER A 579 -8.08 9.18 16.36
N ASP A 580 -7.86 9.78 17.53
CA ASP A 580 -8.62 10.93 18.00
C ASP A 580 -8.58 12.06 16.96
N GLY A 581 -9.75 12.59 16.64
CA GLY A 581 -9.92 13.64 15.65
C GLY A 581 -10.09 13.19 14.19
N ARG A 582 -9.97 11.89 13.88
CA ARG A 582 -10.24 11.38 12.52
C ARG A 582 -11.73 11.32 12.20
N ILE A 583 -12.09 11.59 10.95
CA ILE A 583 -13.46 11.46 10.46
C ILE A 583 -13.62 10.05 9.89
N VAL A 584 -14.64 9.33 10.34
CA VAL A 584 -14.90 7.94 9.99
C VAL A 584 -16.37 7.74 9.64
N GLN A 585 -16.64 6.70 8.85
CA GLN A 585 -17.98 6.26 8.53
C GLN A 585 -18.33 5.03 9.35
N VAL A 586 -19.54 5.00 9.91
CA VAL A 586 -20.06 3.89 10.72
C VAL A 586 -21.50 3.58 10.35
N THR A 587 -21.88 2.31 10.45
CA THR A 587 -23.25 1.87 10.18
C THR A 587 -24.06 1.86 11.47
N VAL A 588 -25.24 2.48 11.49
CA VAL A 588 -26.14 2.51 12.64
C VAL A 588 -26.72 1.12 12.88
N ARG A 589 -26.63 0.61 14.10
CA ARG A 589 -27.21 -0.69 14.49
C ARG A 589 -28.44 -0.55 15.36
N HIS A 590 -28.35 0.27 16.41
CA HIS A 590 -29.45 0.49 17.34
C HIS A 590 -29.51 1.95 17.77
N ILE A 591 -30.73 2.47 17.85
CA ILE A 591 -31.01 3.83 18.30
C ILE A 591 -31.69 3.73 19.67
N GLN A 592 -31.19 4.45 20.67
CA GLN A 592 -31.72 4.52 22.03
C GLN A 592 -31.93 5.99 22.43
N ASP A 593 -32.69 6.22 23.51
CA ASP A 593 -33.14 7.56 23.95
C ASP A 593 -32.06 8.63 24.12
N ASN A 594 -30.81 8.25 24.39
CA ASN A 594 -29.70 9.22 24.53
C ASN A 594 -28.38 8.72 23.91
N ARG A 595 -28.45 7.72 23.02
CA ARG A 595 -27.26 7.22 22.32
C ARG A 595 -27.63 6.47 21.04
N ILE A 596 -26.77 6.61 20.05
CA ILE A 596 -26.80 5.84 18.82
C ILE A 596 -25.64 4.86 18.89
N ILE A 597 -25.95 3.57 18.77
CA ILE A 597 -24.98 2.49 18.70
C ILE A 597 -24.71 2.19 17.24
N CYS A 598 -23.48 2.39 16.83
CA CYS A 598 -23.01 2.12 15.48
C CYS A 598 -21.94 1.03 15.49
N THR A 599 -21.64 0.48 14.31
CA THR A 599 -20.55 -0.47 14.10
C THR A 599 -19.71 -0.04 12.91
N PHE A 600 -18.39 -0.18 13.03
CA PHE A 600 -17.46 -0.14 11.91
C PHE A 600 -17.59 -1.41 11.06
N ASP A 601 -17.04 -1.36 9.85
CA ASP A 601 -16.97 -2.52 8.95
C ASP A 601 -16.10 -3.66 9.52
N SER A 602 -15.10 -3.33 10.34
CA SER A 602 -14.31 -4.28 11.13
C SER A 602 -15.10 -4.96 12.26
N GLY A 603 -16.34 -4.53 12.52
CA GLY A 603 -17.18 -5.02 13.60
C GLY A 603 -16.95 -4.30 14.94
N LEU A 604 -16.04 -3.32 14.99
CA LEU A 604 -15.80 -2.51 16.18
C LEU A 604 -17.03 -1.67 16.54
N LYS A 605 -17.29 -1.52 17.84
CA LYS A 605 -18.46 -0.76 18.33
C LYS A 605 -18.15 0.73 18.41
N ALA A 606 -19.02 1.53 17.82
CA ALA A 606 -19.01 2.98 17.94
C ALA A 606 -20.26 3.47 18.70
N ILE A 607 -20.11 4.55 19.47
CA ILE A 607 -21.22 5.18 20.17
C ILE A 607 -21.21 6.69 19.91
N VAL A 608 -22.33 7.21 19.41
CA VAL A 608 -22.61 8.64 19.40
C VAL A 608 -23.57 8.92 20.56
N MET A 609 -23.14 9.71 21.55
CA MET A 609 -24.06 10.18 22.60
C MET A 609 -25.02 11.21 22.00
N GLY A 610 -26.25 11.32 22.52
CA GLY A 610 -27.24 12.28 22.02
C GLY A 610 -26.67 13.70 21.94
N ASP A 611 -26.02 14.15 23.02
CA ASP A 611 -25.33 15.44 23.11
C ASP A 611 -24.24 15.68 22.05
N ASN A 612 -23.77 14.65 21.34
CA ASN A 612 -22.74 14.76 20.30
C ASN A 612 -23.28 14.46 18.89
N TYR A 613 -24.60 14.29 18.71
CA TYR A 613 -25.19 14.02 17.39
C TYR A 613 -25.34 15.29 16.55
N SER A 614 -26.01 16.31 17.09
CA SER A 614 -26.26 17.59 16.39
C SER A 614 -25.96 18.78 17.30
N ASP A 615 -25.71 19.93 16.68
CA ASP A 615 -25.57 21.21 17.39
C ASP A 615 -26.92 21.72 17.92
N ASP A 616 -28.03 21.31 17.30
CA ASP A 616 -29.41 21.73 17.66
C ASP A 616 -30.08 20.85 18.74
N GLY A 617 -29.36 19.85 19.26
CA GLY A 617 -29.86 18.91 20.27
C GLY A 617 -30.18 17.51 19.71
N PHE A 618 -30.58 16.59 20.60
CA PHE A 618 -30.97 15.23 20.26
C PHE A 618 -32.43 15.00 20.64
N ASP A 619 -33.28 14.77 19.64
CA ASP A 619 -34.67 14.46 19.83
C ASP A 619 -35.05 13.28 18.91
N LEU A 620 -35.62 12.23 19.52
CA LEU A 620 -35.93 10.98 18.85
C LEU A 620 -37.06 11.13 17.82
N GLU A 621 -38.03 12.01 18.06
CA GLU A 621 -39.19 12.18 17.16
C GLU A 621 -38.83 12.94 15.87
N SER A 622 -37.76 13.76 15.92
CA SER A 622 -37.24 14.51 14.77
C SER A 622 -36.05 13.84 14.08
N LEU A 623 -35.55 12.72 14.60
CA LEU A 623 -34.40 11.99 14.06
C LEU A 623 -34.79 11.26 12.75
N GLN A 624 -34.33 11.76 11.61
CA GLN A 624 -34.49 11.10 10.29
C GLN A 624 -33.44 9.98 10.06
N LEU A 625 -33.11 9.20 11.10
CA LEU A 625 -32.06 8.18 11.04
C LEU A 625 -32.66 6.80 11.34
N HIS A 626 -32.33 5.81 10.50
CA HIS A 626 -32.83 4.45 10.61
C HIS A 626 -31.68 3.47 10.91
N GLU A 627 -32.03 2.31 11.49
CA GLU A 627 -31.06 1.21 11.61
C GLU A 627 -30.61 0.77 10.20
N GLY A 628 -29.29 0.67 10.00
CA GLY A 628 -28.67 0.40 8.71
C GLY A 628 -28.13 1.64 7.97
N ASP A 629 -28.47 2.85 8.41
CA ASP A 629 -27.95 4.07 7.78
C ASP A 629 -26.44 4.25 8.06
N VAL A 630 -25.73 4.84 7.11
CA VAL A 630 -24.31 5.19 7.27
C VAL A 630 -24.19 6.60 7.82
N LEU A 631 -23.57 6.71 8.99
CA LEU A 631 -23.33 7.96 9.68
C LEU A 631 -21.84 8.33 9.57
N THR A 632 -21.56 9.60 9.25
CA THR A 632 -20.19 10.13 9.24
C THR A 632 -19.97 10.90 10.53
N GLY A 633 -18.95 10.53 11.30
CA GLY A 633 -18.64 11.16 12.58
C GLY A 633 -17.14 11.29 12.80
N LYS A 634 -16.74 12.26 13.62
CA LYS A 634 -15.35 12.46 14.06
C LYS A 634 -15.09 11.68 15.35
N ILE A 635 -13.97 10.98 15.42
CA ILE A 635 -13.53 10.27 16.63
C ILE A 635 -13.17 11.29 17.70
N LYS A 636 -13.80 11.17 18.86
CA LYS A 636 -13.55 12.03 20.03
C LYS A 636 -12.64 11.36 21.04
N ASN A 637 -12.85 10.06 21.25
CA ASN A 637 -12.07 9.25 22.17
C ASN A 637 -12.19 7.78 21.81
N VAL A 638 -11.09 7.05 21.93
CA VAL A 638 -11.04 5.59 21.76
C VAL A 638 -10.79 4.93 23.11
N ASN A 639 -11.76 4.14 23.61
CA ASN A 639 -11.57 3.33 24.80
C ASN A 639 -11.14 1.90 24.40
N LYS A 640 -9.83 1.69 24.38
CA LYS A 640 -9.20 0.43 23.94
C LYS A 640 -9.59 -0.77 24.82
N ASN A 641 -9.59 -0.62 26.15
CA ASN A 641 -9.98 -1.68 27.10
C ASN A 641 -11.42 -2.20 26.88
N ARG A 642 -12.35 -1.30 26.52
CA ARG A 642 -13.75 -1.66 26.28
C ARG A 642 -14.07 -1.93 24.81
N PHE A 643 -13.12 -1.71 23.89
CA PHE A 643 -13.32 -1.82 22.45
C PHE A 643 -14.48 -0.95 21.96
N ILE A 644 -14.57 0.29 22.47
CA ILE A 644 -15.62 1.25 22.12
C ILE A 644 -14.97 2.55 21.64
N VAL A 645 -15.43 3.02 20.48
CA VAL A 645 -15.06 4.34 19.93
C VAL A 645 -16.20 5.33 20.15
N TYR A 646 -15.90 6.49 20.71
CA TYR A 646 -16.86 7.56 20.88
C TYR A 646 -16.75 8.55 19.73
N LEU A 647 -17.88 8.84 19.09
CA LEU A 647 -17.97 9.70 17.91
C LEU A 647 -18.78 10.97 18.20
N THR A 648 -18.49 12.02 17.42
CA THR A 648 -19.24 13.28 17.37
C THR A 648 -19.64 13.57 15.92
N CYS A 649 -20.91 13.89 15.70
CA CYS A 649 -21.47 14.25 14.39
C CYS A 649 -21.84 15.74 14.32
N LYS A 650 -21.48 16.52 15.36
CA LYS A 650 -21.68 17.96 15.40
C LYS A 650 -20.94 18.67 14.27
N GLN A 651 -21.65 19.51 13.53
CA GLN A 651 -21.09 20.29 12.43
C GLN A 651 -20.00 21.26 12.93
N SER A 652 -20.20 21.82 14.13
CA SER A 652 -19.24 22.69 14.82
C SER A 652 -17.91 21.99 15.16
N GLU A 653 -17.92 20.68 15.46
CA GLU A 653 -16.71 19.90 15.79
C GLU A 653 -16.09 19.23 14.55
N MET A 654 -16.90 18.87 13.56
CA MET A 654 -16.42 18.40 12.25
C MET A 654 -15.61 19.46 11.50
N SER A 655 -16.00 20.73 11.62
CA SER A 655 -15.31 21.85 10.96
C SER A 655 -14.02 22.28 11.68
N ARG A 656 -13.79 21.82 12.92
CA ARG A 656 -12.57 22.16 13.67
C ARG A 656 -11.40 21.33 13.17
N TRP A 657 -10.32 22.03 12.78
CA TRP A 657 -9.09 21.42 12.31
C TRP A 657 -8.59 20.39 13.34
N PRO A 658 -8.16 19.19 12.93
CA PRO A 658 -8.08 18.07 13.86
C PRO A 658 -6.82 18.07 14.75
N PHE A 659 -5.81 18.90 14.48
CA PHE A 659 -4.50 18.73 15.11
C PHE A 659 -3.86 20.01 15.64
N SER A 660 -3.28 19.87 16.83
CA SER A 660 -2.24 20.73 17.40
C SER A 660 -1.06 20.82 16.41
N ARG A 661 -0.45 22.00 16.33
CA ARG A 661 0.73 22.33 15.50
C ARG A 661 2.00 21.51 15.80
N SER A 662 1.94 20.52 16.70
CA SER A 662 3.10 19.93 17.37
C SER A 662 3.82 18.81 16.61
N ASN A 663 3.23 18.20 15.58
CA ASN A 663 3.82 17.06 14.84
C ASN A 663 4.21 17.36 13.38
N HIS A 664 4.13 18.62 12.93
CA HIS A 664 4.54 18.93 11.57
C HIS A 664 6.05 19.15 11.50
N ASP A 665 6.62 18.80 10.35
CA ASP A 665 8.01 19.09 10.03
C ASP A 665 8.32 20.58 10.32
N PRO A 666 9.45 20.94 10.96
CA PRO A 666 9.79 22.33 11.25
C PRO A 666 9.82 23.24 10.01
N TYR A 667 10.00 22.67 8.82
CA TYR A 667 10.00 23.35 7.53
C TYR A 667 8.62 23.37 6.86
N TYR A 668 7.60 22.79 7.50
CA TYR A 668 6.22 22.81 7.02
C TYR A 668 5.60 24.19 7.26
N ARG A 669 5.25 24.87 6.16
CA ARG A 669 4.64 26.19 6.21
C ARG A 669 3.41 26.21 5.33
N ALA A 670 2.28 25.79 5.91
CA ALA A 670 0.98 25.94 5.28
C ALA A 670 0.76 27.41 4.91
N GLN A 671 0.80 27.71 3.61
CA GLN A 671 0.24 28.97 3.14
C GLN A 671 -1.26 28.84 3.33
N LYS A 672 -1.85 29.76 4.11
CA LYS A 672 -3.28 30.02 3.95
C LYS A 672 -3.45 30.32 2.46
N VAL A 673 -4.11 29.43 1.73
CA VAL A 673 -4.59 29.73 0.39
C VAL A 673 -5.57 30.88 0.58
N VAL A 674 -5.07 32.11 0.54
CA VAL A 674 -5.89 33.28 0.27
C VAL A 674 -6.28 33.09 -1.17
N LEU A 675 -7.39 32.36 -1.38
CA LEU A 675 -8.04 32.25 -2.67
C LEU A 675 -8.13 33.67 -3.22
N THR A 676 -7.36 33.94 -4.27
CA THR A 676 -7.46 35.22 -4.96
C THR A 676 -8.92 35.37 -5.44
N GLN A 677 -9.40 36.61 -5.60
CA GLN A 677 -10.77 36.83 -6.08
C GLN A 677 -11.03 36.08 -7.41
N ASP A 678 -9.98 35.84 -8.20
CA ASP A 678 -9.99 35.05 -9.43
C ASP A 678 -10.22 33.54 -9.20
N ASP A 679 -9.67 32.95 -8.13
CA ASP A 679 -9.89 31.53 -7.80
C ASP A 679 -11.30 31.27 -7.27
N LYS A 680 -11.86 32.22 -6.51
CA LYS A 680 -13.29 32.18 -6.11
C LYS A 680 -14.19 32.35 -7.32
N ALA A 681 -13.84 33.23 -8.26
CA ALA A 681 -14.59 33.42 -9.49
C ALA A 681 -14.50 32.20 -10.42
N ARG A 682 -13.36 31.50 -10.48
CA ARG A 682 -13.19 30.23 -11.20
C ARG A 682 -14.01 29.10 -10.58
N LYS A 683 -13.92 28.88 -9.27
CA LYS A 683 -14.74 27.87 -8.57
C LYS A 683 -16.24 28.18 -8.66
N GLN A 684 -16.64 29.45 -8.61
CA GLN A 684 -18.04 29.85 -8.86
C GLN A 684 -18.47 29.68 -10.32
N LYS A 685 -17.58 29.86 -11.30
CA LYS A 685 -17.85 29.57 -12.72
C LYS A 685 -17.95 28.06 -12.99
N GLU A 686 -17.12 27.24 -12.34
CA GLU A 686 -17.17 25.78 -12.44
C GLU A 686 -18.42 25.19 -11.75
N ALA A 687 -18.80 25.72 -10.58
CA ALA A 687 -20.04 25.34 -9.89
C ALA A 687 -21.32 25.76 -10.65
N LYS A 688 -21.22 26.68 -11.62
CA LYS A 688 -22.33 27.13 -12.47
C LYS A 688 -22.47 26.34 -13.79
N LYS A 689 -21.57 25.42 -14.11
CA LYS A 689 -21.72 24.61 -15.34
C LYS A 689 -22.80 23.56 -15.14
N HIS A 690 -23.93 23.70 -15.84
CA HIS A 690 -25.07 22.77 -15.81
C HIS A 690 -24.80 21.39 -16.46
N PHE A 691 -23.54 20.98 -16.62
CA PHE A 691 -23.15 19.66 -17.14
C PHE A 691 -21.89 19.16 -16.41
N LYS A 692 -21.74 17.84 -16.29
CA LYS A 692 -20.53 17.22 -15.74
C LYS A 692 -19.46 17.08 -16.84
N PRO A 693 -18.24 17.64 -16.66
CA PRO A 693 -17.15 17.46 -17.62
C PRO A 693 -16.82 15.99 -17.87
N ARG A 694 -16.46 15.63 -19.10
CA ARG A 694 -16.22 14.27 -19.56
C ARG A 694 -14.75 14.06 -19.91
N MET A 695 -14.23 12.86 -19.65
CA MET A 695 -12.86 12.46 -19.99
C MET A 695 -12.84 11.72 -21.33
N ILE A 696 -13.20 12.42 -22.41
CA ILE A 696 -13.25 11.87 -23.77
C ILE A 696 -12.17 12.58 -24.59
N VAL A 697 -11.21 11.82 -25.11
CA VAL A 697 -10.15 12.33 -25.98
C VAL A 697 -10.56 12.07 -27.43
N HIS A 698 -11.10 13.09 -28.11
CA HIS A 698 -11.52 13.00 -29.51
C HIS A 698 -11.45 14.38 -30.19
N PRO A 699 -10.98 14.51 -31.45
CA PRO A 699 -10.77 15.80 -32.10
C PRO A 699 -12.01 16.70 -32.18
N HIS A 700 -13.19 16.09 -32.35
CA HIS A 700 -14.47 16.79 -32.42
C HIS A 700 -15.21 16.87 -31.08
N PHE A 701 -14.61 16.44 -29.97
CA PHE A 701 -15.23 16.50 -28.64
C PHE A 701 -14.64 17.64 -27.79
N GLN A 702 -15.49 18.47 -27.18
CA GLN A 702 -15.07 19.51 -26.24
C GLN A 702 -16.07 19.67 -25.08
N ASN A 703 -15.56 19.90 -23.87
CA ASN A 703 -16.37 20.17 -22.67
C ASN A 703 -16.91 21.61 -22.67
N LEU A 704 -17.88 21.88 -23.53
CA LEU A 704 -18.54 23.18 -23.70
C LEU A 704 -20.03 23.13 -23.33
N THR A 705 -20.56 24.25 -22.86
CA THR A 705 -22.02 24.47 -22.79
C THR A 705 -22.62 24.65 -24.19
N ALA A 706 -23.95 24.66 -24.29
CA ALA A 706 -24.64 24.94 -25.55
C ALA A 706 -24.30 26.33 -26.11
N GLU A 707 -24.25 27.35 -25.25
CA GLU A 707 -23.92 28.73 -25.62
C GLU A 707 -22.46 28.86 -26.06
N GLU A 708 -21.52 28.26 -25.31
CA GLU A 708 -20.10 28.25 -25.67
C GLU A 708 -19.86 27.52 -27.00
N ALA A 709 -20.59 26.43 -27.27
CA ALA A 709 -20.50 25.71 -28.54
C ALA A 709 -21.03 26.53 -29.72
N MET A 710 -22.12 27.29 -29.54
CA MET A 710 -22.64 28.20 -30.57
C MET A 710 -21.67 29.35 -30.85
N GLN A 711 -21.03 29.90 -29.82
CA GLN A 711 -19.98 30.92 -29.98
C GLN A 711 -18.75 30.34 -30.69
N PHE A 712 -18.29 29.15 -30.29
CA PHE A 712 -17.15 28.47 -30.90
C PHE A 712 -17.36 28.16 -32.39
N LEU A 713 -18.59 27.81 -32.78
CA LEU A 713 -18.95 27.57 -34.17
C LEU A 713 -19.33 28.87 -34.92
N GLY A 714 -19.55 29.99 -34.22
CA GLY A 714 -20.06 31.24 -34.79
C GLY A 714 -19.25 31.73 -35.99
N ASP A 715 -17.92 31.79 -35.85
CA ASP A 715 -17.01 32.31 -36.88
C ASP A 715 -16.60 31.26 -37.93
N LYS A 716 -17.08 30.02 -37.83
CA LYS A 716 -16.68 28.91 -38.69
C LYS A 716 -17.61 28.70 -39.88
N GLU A 717 -17.24 27.89 -40.87
CA GLU A 717 -18.07 27.64 -42.05
C GLU A 717 -19.31 26.77 -41.77
N PRO A 718 -20.41 26.93 -42.54
CA PRO A 718 -21.55 26.00 -42.50
C PRO A 718 -21.12 24.55 -42.75
N GLY A 719 -21.54 23.65 -41.87
CA GLY A 719 -21.13 22.24 -41.84
C GLY A 719 -20.10 21.90 -40.76
N GLU A 720 -19.51 22.89 -40.09
CA GLU A 720 -18.64 22.63 -38.95
C GLU A 720 -19.42 22.07 -37.75
N LYS A 721 -18.80 21.10 -37.06
CA LYS A 721 -19.42 20.32 -35.97
C LYS A 721 -18.58 20.32 -34.69
N VAL A 722 -19.26 20.22 -33.54
CA VAL A 722 -18.66 19.91 -32.24
C VAL A 722 -19.60 19.01 -31.43
N ILE A 723 -19.03 18.00 -30.77
CA ILE A 723 -19.72 17.13 -29.82
C ILE A 723 -19.39 17.61 -28.42
N ARG A 724 -20.42 17.77 -27.59
CA ARG A 724 -20.28 18.28 -26.22
C ARG A 724 -21.08 17.43 -25.23
N PRO A 725 -20.79 17.53 -23.93
CA PRO A 725 -21.62 16.91 -22.90
C PRO A 725 -23.07 17.43 -22.96
N SER A 726 -24.02 16.53 -22.66
CA SER A 726 -25.42 16.91 -22.49
C SER A 726 -25.70 17.35 -21.05
N SER A 727 -26.59 18.32 -20.89
CA SER A 727 -27.14 18.73 -19.59
C SER A 727 -28.10 17.69 -19.01
N ARG A 728 -28.57 16.72 -19.81
CA ARG A 728 -29.48 15.64 -19.36
C ARG A 728 -28.80 14.58 -18.50
N GLY A 729 -27.47 14.55 -18.47
CA GLY A 729 -26.69 13.66 -17.61
C GLY A 729 -25.55 12.95 -18.33
N PRO A 730 -24.79 12.13 -17.59
CA PRO A 730 -23.57 11.50 -18.08
C PRO A 730 -23.80 10.41 -19.13
N SER A 731 -25.03 10.00 -19.40
CA SER A 731 -25.36 8.99 -20.44
C SER A 731 -25.74 9.61 -21.78
N PHE A 732 -25.60 10.94 -21.93
CA PHE A 732 -26.01 11.67 -23.12
C PHE A 732 -24.91 12.64 -23.59
N LEU A 733 -24.71 12.69 -24.90
CA LEU A 733 -23.91 13.72 -25.58
C LEU A 733 -24.80 14.54 -26.51
N THR A 734 -24.34 15.70 -26.92
CA THR A 734 -25.03 16.54 -27.91
C THR A 734 -24.06 16.92 -29.02
N LEU A 735 -24.39 16.51 -30.25
CA LEU A 735 -23.79 17.01 -31.48
C LEU A 735 -24.40 18.39 -31.79
N THR A 736 -23.55 19.40 -31.95
CA THR A 736 -23.94 20.73 -32.41
C THR A 736 -23.32 20.97 -33.78
N LEU A 737 -24.16 21.25 -34.78
CA LEU A 737 -23.79 21.46 -36.18
C LEU A 737 -24.19 22.86 -36.62
N LYS A 738 -23.28 23.62 -37.24
CA LYS A 738 -23.60 24.90 -37.87
C LYS A 738 -24.31 24.67 -39.21
N ILE A 739 -25.58 25.07 -39.31
CA ILE A 739 -26.37 24.96 -40.54
C ILE A 739 -26.17 26.20 -41.41
N PHE A 740 -26.24 27.39 -40.79
CA PHE A 740 -26.00 28.67 -41.43
C PHE A 740 -25.60 29.72 -40.38
N ASP A 741 -25.29 30.94 -40.79
CA ASP A 741 -24.97 32.03 -39.85
C ASP A 741 -26.16 32.29 -38.92
N GLY A 742 -25.89 32.16 -37.62
CA GLY A 742 -26.90 32.27 -36.56
C GLY A 742 -27.87 31.09 -36.45
N VAL A 743 -27.68 29.99 -37.20
CA VAL A 743 -28.57 28.81 -37.16
C VAL A 743 -27.77 27.54 -36.89
N PHE A 744 -28.01 26.94 -35.71
CA PHE A 744 -27.32 25.73 -35.24
C PHE A 744 -28.33 24.61 -34.99
N ALA A 745 -28.01 23.41 -35.47
CA ALA A 745 -28.79 22.21 -35.19
C ALA A 745 -28.14 21.42 -34.04
N HIS A 746 -28.95 21.00 -33.08
CA HIS A 746 -28.50 20.15 -31.97
C HIS A 746 -29.12 18.77 -32.10
N LYS A 747 -28.30 17.73 -32.09
CA LYS A 747 -28.75 16.34 -32.12
C LYS A 747 -28.22 15.60 -30.90
N GLU A 748 -29.11 14.93 -30.19
CA GLU A 748 -28.77 14.15 -29.02
C GLU A 748 -28.23 12.77 -29.41
N ILE A 749 -27.20 12.33 -28.69
CA ILE A 749 -26.57 11.02 -28.80
C ILE A 749 -26.73 10.33 -27.45
N THR A 750 -27.38 9.16 -27.42
CA THR A 750 -27.57 8.40 -26.18
C THR A 750 -26.50 7.30 -26.08
N GLU A 751 -25.82 7.23 -24.94
CA GLU A 751 -24.73 6.29 -24.69
C GLU A 751 -25.23 5.09 -23.86
N SER A 752 -24.94 3.86 -24.31
CA SER A 752 -25.32 2.62 -23.64
C SER A 752 -24.11 1.76 -23.23
N GLY A 753 -24.30 0.87 -22.24
CA GLY A 753 -23.27 -0.08 -21.79
C GLY A 753 -22.23 0.47 -20.80
N LYS A 754 -22.62 1.44 -19.95
CA LYS A 754 -21.78 1.99 -18.89
C LYS A 754 -21.89 1.19 -17.58
N ASP A 755 -20.78 1.01 -16.87
CA ASP A 755 -20.76 0.42 -15.53
C ASP A 755 -21.17 1.49 -14.49
N HIS A 756 -21.92 1.08 -13.47
CA HIS A 756 -22.46 1.97 -12.43
C HIS A 756 -21.70 1.85 -11.09
N LYS A 757 -20.67 1.01 -11.02
CA LYS A 757 -19.90 0.76 -9.80
C LYS A 757 -19.03 1.95 -9.37
N ASP A 758 -18.45 2.69 -10.33
CA ASP A 758 -17.54 3.82 -10.06
C ASP A 758 -17.94 5.10 -10.81
N ILE A 759 -17.88 6.27 -10.14
CA ILE A 759 -18.20 7.58 -10.74
C ILE A 759 -17.31 7.90 -11.95
N THR A 760 -16.05 7.47 -11.94
CA THR A 760 -15.08 7.67 -13.03
C THR A 760 -15.44 6.87 -14.29
N SER A 761 -16.05 5.69 -14.13
CA SER A 761 -16.49 4.86 -15.25
C SER A 761 -17.67 5.47 -16.01
N LEU A 762 -18.57 6.19 -15.30
CA LEU A 762 -19.68 6.92 -15.90
C LEU A 762 -19.23 8.11 -16.77
N LEU A 763 -18.06 8.68 -16.51
CA LEU A 763 -17.50 9.84 -17.21
C LEU A 763 -16.76 9.51 -18.52
N ARG A 764 -16.51 8.22 -18.79
CA ARG A 764 -15.96 7.72 -20.05
C ARG A 764 -17.06 7.53 -21.11
N LEU A 765 -16.66 7.43 -22.36
CA LEU A 765 -17.56 7.12 -23.49
C LEU A 765 -18.21 5.74 -23.27
N GLY A 766 -19.52 5.63 -23.53
CA GLY A 766 -20.24 4.36 -23.49
C GLY A 766 -19.77 3.38 -24.58
N LYS A 767 -20.14 2.10 -24.44
CA LYS A 767 -19.77 1.05 -25.41
C LYS A 767 -20.49 1.17 -26.76
N THR A 768 -21.66 1.79 -26.76
CA THR A 768 -22.47 2.03 -27.96
C THR A 768 -23.13 3.40 -27.88
N LEU A 769 -23.26 4.04 -29.03
CA LEU A 769 -23.85 5.37 -29.22
C LEU A 769 -25.09 5.23 -30.11
N THR A 770 -26.17 5.93 -29.77
CA THR A 770 -27.44 5.82 -30.52
C THR A 770 -27.98 7.20 -30.88
N ILE A 771 -28.36 7.38 -32.14
CA ILE A 771 -28.93 8.62 -32.67
C ILE A 771 -30.22 8.26 -33.43
N GLY A 772 -31.38 8.53 -32.83
CA GLY A 772 -32.65 8.05 -33.38
C GLY A 772 -32.72 6.53 -33.34
N ASP A 773 -32.94 5.90 -34.51
CA ASP A 773 -33.05 4.43 -34.66
C ASP A 773 -31.72 3.76 -35.06
N GLU A 774 -30.64 4.54 -35.23
CA GLU A 774 -29.33 4.03 -35.68
C GLU A 774 -28.33 3.96 -34.51
N THR A 775 -27.56 2.86 -34.48
CA THR A 775 -26.54 2.57 -33.46
C THR A 775 -25.15 2.61 -34.06
N PHE A 776 -24.19 3.13 -33.29
CA PHE A 776 -22.80 3.36 -33.66
C PHE A 776 -21.88 2.83 -32.54
N GLU A 777 -20.68 2.39 -32.89
CA GLU A 777 -19.68 1.82 -31.99
C GLU A 777 -18.86 2.92 -31.31
N ASP A 778 -18.45 3.95 -32.05
CA ASP A 778 -17.64 5.06 -31.56
C ASP A 778 -18.01 6.42 -32.18
N LEU A 779 -17.29 7.48 -31.79
CA LEU A 779 -17.55 8.83 -32.27
C LEU A 779 -17.09 9.04 -33.72
N ASP A 780 -16.05 8.34 -34.18
CA ASP A 780 -15.57 8.45 -35.57
C ASP A 780 -16.62 7.88 -36.53
N GLU A 781 -17.23 6.75 -36.18
CA GLU A 781 -18.33 6.15 -36.95
C GLU A 781 -19.57 7.07 -36.98
N VAL A 782 -19.88 7.76 -35.88
CA VAL A 782 -20.95 8.78 -35.87
C VAL A 782 -20.62 9.91 -36.86
N ILE A 783 -19.38 10.38 -36.91
CA ILE A 783 -18.98 11.43 -37.85
C ILE A 783 -19.14 10.92 -39.29
N ASP A 784 -18.60 9.75 -39.61
CA ASP A 784 -18.54 9.22 -40.98
C ASP A 784 -19.92 8.80 -41.52
N ARG A 785 -20.73 8.11 -40.71
CA ARG A 785 -22.02 7.55 -41.16
C ARG A 785 -23.19 8.50 -41.00
N TYR A 786 -23.13 9.42 -40.04
CA TYR A 786 -24.25 10.33 -39.74
C TYR A 786 -23.93 11.78 -40.09
N VAL A 787 -22.82 12.34 -39.62
CA VAL A 787 -22.55 13.79 -39.73
C VAL A 787 -22.07 14.20 -41.11
N ASP A 788 -21.10 13.50 -41.69
CA ASP A 788 -20.51 13.90 -42.97
C ASP A 788 -21.50 13.79 -44.15
N PRO A 789 -22.37 12.76 -44.25
CA PRO A 789 -23.46 12.73 -45.24
C PRO A 789 -24.43 13.90 -45.05
N LEU A 790 -24.78 14.23 -43.80
CA LEU A 790 -25.64 15.36 -43.46
C LEU A 790 -25.03 16.70 -43.92
N VAL A 791 -23.73 16.88 -43.70
CA VAL A 791 -22.97 18.06 -44.14
C VAL A 791 -22.87 18.11 -45.66
N GLY A 792 -22.68 16.98 -46.33
CA GLY A 792 -22.68 16.87 -47.79
C GLY A 792 -24.00 17.34 -48.40
N HIS A 793 -25.13 16.89 -47.84
CA HIS A 793 -26.46 17.32 -48.27
C HIS A 793 -26.74 18.79 -47.93
N LEU A 794 -26.30 19.28 -46.77
CA LEU A 794 -26.36 20.70 -46.42
C LEU A 794 -25.64 21.57 -47.47
N LYS A 795 -24.38 21.25 -47.77
CA LYS A 795 -23.58 21.98 -48.78
C LYS A 795 -24.21 21.91 -50.17
N SER A 796 -24.81 20.77 -50.52
CA SER A 796 -25.54 20.60 -51.78
C SER A 796 -26.77 21.51 -51.88
N MET A 797 -27.52 21.70 -50.78
CA MET A 797 -28.67 22.61 -50.74
C MET A 797 -28.25 24.07 -50.78
N LEU A 798 -27.20 24.44 -50.03
CA LEU A 798 -26.68 25.81 -50.01
C LEU A 798 -26.11 26.26 -51.37
N SER A 799 -25.58 25.33 -52.16
CA SER A 799 -25.05 25.58 -53.51
C SER A 799 -26.10 25.43 -54.63
N TYR A 800 -27.34 25.07 -54.31
CA TYR A 800 -28.37 24.84 -55.31
C TYR A 800 -28.79 26.15 -56.01
N ARG A 801 -28.96 26.12 -57.34
CA ARG A 801 -29.27 27.30 -58.20
C ARG A 801 -30.48 28.15 -57.77
N LYS A 802 -31.47 27.52 -57.12
CA LYS A 802 -32.69 28.17 -56.63
C LYS A 802 -32.65 28.43 -55.11
N PHE A 803 -31.48 28.31 -54.49
CA PHE A 803 -31.27 28.74 -53.12
C PHE A 803 -31.18 30.28 -53.05
N ARG A 804 -31.76 30.88 -52.02
CA ARG A 804 -31.76 32.32 -51.75
C ARG A 804 -31.38 32.55 -50.30
N LYS A 805 -30.48 33.52 -50.08
CA LYS A 805 -30.06 33.99 -48.76
C LYS A 805 -30.94 35.17 -48.38
N GLY A 806 -31.43 35.21 -47.15
CA GLY A 806 -32.27 36.28 -46.65
C GLY A 806 -33.32 35.77 -45.67
N LEU A 807 -33.92 36.69 -44.92
CA LEU A 807 -35.05 36.37 -44.04
C LEU A 807 -36.29 36.03 -44.86
N LYS A 808 -37.26 35.34 -44.27
CA LYS A 808 -38.50 34.88 -44.93
C LYS A 808 -39.19 35.99 -45.75
N GLY A 809 -39.30 37.20 -45.19
CA GLY A 809 -39.92 38.34 -45.87
C GLY A 809 -39.14 38.84 -47.09
N GLU A 810 -37.82 38.90 -47.00
CA GLU A 810 -36.95 39.30 -48.12
C GLU A 810 -37.05 38.29 -49.27
N VAL A 811 -37.07 37.00 -48.93
CA VAL A 811 -37.24 35.90 -49.90
C VAL A 811 -38.62 35.97 -50.56
N ASP A 812 -39.67 36.33 -49.83
CA ASP A 812 -41.01 36.51 -50.40
C ASP A 812 -41.08 37.69 -51.37
N ASP A 813 -40.44 38.81 -51.06
CA ASP A 813 -40.39 39.97 -51.94
C ASP A 813 -39.62 39.67 -53.22
N MET A 814 -38.50 38.92 -53.12
CA MET A 814 -37.77 38.41 -54.28
C MET A 814 -38.62 37.47 -55.14
N LEU A 815 -39.40 36.58 -54.51
CA LEU A 815 -40.29 35.68 -55.24
C LEU A 815 -41.44 36.43 -55.92
N ARG A 816 -42.01 37.46 -55.28
CA ARG A 816 -43.05 38.33 -55.87
C ARG A 816 -42.51 39.10 -57.08
N ALA A 817 -41.28 39.60 -57.00
CA ALA A 817 -40.62 40.26 -58.12
C ALA A 817 -40.38 39.31 -59.30
N GLU A 818 -39.86 38.09 -59.06
CA GLU A 818 -39.67 37.11 -60.14
C GLU A 818 -41.02 36.63 -60.72
N LYS A 819 -42.09 36.63 -59.91
CA LYS A 819 -43.46 36.29 -60.36
C LYS A 819 -44.11 37.39 -61.18
N SER A 820 -43.85 38.67 -60.90
CA SER A 820 -44.36 39.78 -61.70
C SER A 820 -43.71 39.85 -63.09
N GLU A 821 -42.44 39.47 -63.19
CA GLU A 821 -41.73 39.33 -64.46
C GLU A 821 -42.24 38.15 -65.31
N ASN A 822 -42.69 37.05 -64.65
CA ASN A 822 -43.17 35.85 -65.33
C ASN A 822 -44.52 35.34 -64.76
N PRO A 823 -45.65 36.01 -65.03
CA PRO A 823 -46.94 35.70 -64.38
C PRO A 823 -47.45 34.28 -64.60
N MET A 824 -47.16 33.67 -65.75
CA MET A 824 -47.61 32.32 -66.11
C MET A 824 -46.77 31.19 -65.49
N ARG A 825 -45.57 31.50 -64.94
CA ARG A 825 -44.66 30.52 -64.36
C ARG A 825 -44.86 30.40 -62.86
N ILE A 826 -44.76 29.19 -62.32
CA ILE A 826 -44.67 28.98 -60.87
C ILE A 826 -43.23 29.26 -60.45
N VAL A 827 -43.06 30.25 -59.58
CA VAL A 827 -41.75 30.64 -59.06
C VAL A 827 -41.57 29.99 -57.69
N TYR A 828 -40.40 29.39 -57.46
CA TYR A 828 -40.03 28.76 -56.20
C TYR A 828 -38.56 28.96 -55.89
N CYS A 829 -38.21 28.93 -54.61
CA CYS A 829 -36.85 28.95 -54.12
C CYS A 829 -36.71 28.18 -52.80
N PHE A 830 -35.47 27.81 -52.46
CA PHE A 830 -35.12 27.27 -51.15
C PHE A 830 -34.44 28.36 -50.31
N GLY A 831 -34.72 28.38 -49.02
CA GLY A 831 -34.04 29.23 -48.04
C GLY A 831 -33.75 28.47 -46.75
N ILE A 832 -33.14 29.15 -45.78
CA ILE A 832 -32.91 28.59 -44.44
C ILE A 832 -34.13 28.80 -43.56
N SER A 833 -34.50 27.77 -42.81
CA SER A 833 -35.49 27.90 -41.74
C SER A 833 -34.79 28.35 -40.45
N HIS A 834 -35.06 29.58 -40.02
CA HIS A 834 -34.65 30.07 -38.70
C HIS A 834 -35.56 29.56 -37.58
N GLU A 835 -36.80 29.17 -37.91
CA GLU A 835 -37.80 28.66 -36.97
C GLU A 835 -37.53 27.19 -36.58
N HIS A 836 -36.99 26.40 -37.51
CA HIS A 836 -36.75 24.97 -37.33
C HIS A 836 -35.33 24.59 -37.79
N PRO A 837 -34.33 24.69 -36.90
CA PRO A 837 -32.94 24.34 -37.22
C PRO A 837 -32.81 22.89 -37.70
N GLY A 838 -32.11 22.68 -38.81
CA GLY A 838 -32.03 21.38 -39.49
C GLY A 838 -33.09 21.15 -40.57
N THR A 839 -33.90 22.17 -40.88
CA THR A 839 -34.81 22.16 -42.03
C THR A 839 -34.55 23.34 -42.97
N PHE A 840 -34.89 23.18 -44.24
CA PHE A 840 -34.92 24.25 -45.24
C PHE A 840 -36.37 24.65 -45.50
N ILE A 841 -36.58 25.91 -45.89
CA ILE A 841 -37.88 26.41 -46.30
C ILE A 841 -37.97 26.43 -47.83
N LEU A 842 -38.97 25.75 -48.39
CA LEU A 842 -39.35 25.82 -49.80
C LEU A 842 -40.48 26.83 -49.94
N SER A 843 -40.15 28.01 -50.49
CA SER A 843 -41.10 29.08 -50.71
C SER A 843 -41.52 29.12 -52.18
N TYR A 844 -42.81 29.24 -52.47
CA TYR A 844 -43.32 29.28 -53.85
C TYR A 844 -44.60 30.10 -54.02
N ILE A 845 -44.78 30.71 -55.19
CA ILE A 845 -45.99 31.46 -55.56
C ILE A 845 -46.67 30.80 -56.75
N ARG A 846 -47.89 30.30 -56.51
CA ARG A 846 -48.74 29.70 -57.53
C ARG A 846 -49.55 30.77 -58.27
N SER A 847 -50.47 31.42 -57.55
CA SER A 847 -51.37 32.46 -58.06
C SER A 847 -50.92 33.85 -57.59
N THR A 848 -51.20 34.21 -56.34
CA THR A 848 -50.92 35.55 -55.78
C THR A 848 -50.14 35.51 -54.47
N ASN A 849 -50.44 34.57 -53.57
CA ASN A 849 -49.79 34.50 -52.26
C ASN A 849 -48.60 33.54 -52.22
N PRO A 850 -47.50 33.89 -51.52
CA PRO A 850 -46.41 32.95 -51.22
C PRO A 850 -46.88 31.86 -50.26
N HIS A 851 -46.43 30.64 -50.54
CA HIS A 851 -46.65 29.46 -49.72
C HIS A 851 -45.30 28.93 -49.27
N HIS A 852 -45.25 28.37 -48.07
CA HIS A 852 -44.03 27.84 -47.47
C HIS A 852 -44.24 26.41 -47.00
N GLU A 853 -43.31 25.53 -47.37
CA GLU A 853 -43.25 24.17 -46.85
C GLU A 853 -41.82 23.85 -46.37
N TYR A 854 -41.68 22.94 -45.42
CA TYR A 854 -40.38 22.61 -44.84
C TYR A 854 -39.81 21.32 -45.44
N VAL A 855 -38.51 21.34 -45.68
CA VAL A 855 -37.71 20.19 -46.16
C VAL A 855 -36.73 19.80 -45.07
N GLY A 856 -36.88 18.62 -44.49
CA GLY A 856 -35.98 18.11 -43.46
C GLY A 856 -34.66 17.62 -44.04
N LEU A 857 -33.56 17.91 -43.35
CA LEU A 857 -32.22 17.44 -43.70
C LEU A 857 -31.91 16.14 -42.91
N TYR A 858 -31.55 15.07 -43.61
CA TYR A 858 -31.23 13.76 -43.03
C TYR A 858 -29.97 13.17 -43.67
N PRO A 859 -29.26 12.22 -43.02
CA PRO A 859 -28.08 11.59 -43.60
C PRO A 859 -28.36 10.85 -44.92
N LYS A 860 -29.59 10.40 -45.14
CA LYS A 860 -30.05 9.71 -46.36
C LYS A 860 -30.55 10.67 -47.45
N GLY A 861 -30.51 11.99 -47.22
CA GLY A 861 -30.95 13.02 -48.15
C GLY A 861 -31.96 14.00 -47.56
N PHE A 862 -33.00 14.32 -48.32
CA PHE A 862 -34.00 15.33 -47.99
C PHE A 862 -35.37 14.70 -47.78
N ARG A 863 -36.05 15.05 -46.70
CA ARG A 863 -37.41 14.60 -46.42
C ARG A 863 -38.41 15.69 -46.72
N PHE A 864 -39.36 15.43 -47.61
CA PHE A 864 -40.41 16.36 -47.98
C PHE A 864 -41.76 15.63 -48.12
N ARG A 865 -42.80 16.13 -47.44
CA ARG A 865 -44.14 15.51 -47.37
C ARG A 865 -44.12 14.00 -47.04
N LYS A 866 -43.37 13.63 -45.98
CA LYS A 866 -43.19 12.24 -45.50
C LYS A 866 -42.53 11.28 -46.51
N LYS A 867 -41.86 11.79 -47.55
CA LYS A 867 -41.04 11.01 -48.49
C LYS A 867 -39.58 11.45 -48.46
N ASP A 868 -38.69 10.49 -48.61
CA ASP A 868 -37.24 10.70 -48.62
C ASP A 868 -36.71 10.77 -50.06
N PHE A 869 -35.81 11.72 -50.31
CA PHE A 869 -35.21 12.01 -51.62
C PHE A 869 -33.69 12.09 -51.47
N ASP A 870 -32.97 11.34 -52.30
CA ASP A 870 -31.50 11.30 -52.34
C ASP A 870 -30.87 12.53 -53.05
N SER A 871 -31.67 13.26 -53.83
CA SER A 871 -31.22 14.42 -54.61
C SER A 871 -32.26 15.53 -54.66
N ILE A 872 -31.78 16.78 -54.71
CA ILE A 872 -32.63 17.98 -54.75
C ILE A 872 -33.46 18.01 -56.04
N ASP A 873 -32.91 17.58 -57.18
CA ASP A 873 -33.63 17.57 -58.45
C ASP A 873 -34.82 16.58 -58.46
N ARG A 874 -34.71 15.43 -57.78
CA ARG A 874 -35.84 14.50 -57.61
C ARG A 874 -36.90 15.05 -56.68
N LEU A 875 -36.50 15.71 -55.60
CA LEU A 875 -37.42 16.43 -54.70
C LEU A 875 -38.18 17.51 -55.47
N VAL A 876 -37.48 18.32 -56.28
CA VAL A 876 -38.09 19.37 -57.11
C VAL A 876 -39.01 18.79 -58.17
N SER A 877 -38.62 17.70 -58.84
CA SER A 877 -39.47 17.01 -59.81
C SER A 877 -40.75 16.45 -59.17
N TYR A 878 -40.64 15.95 -57.94
CA TYR A 878 -41.78 15.49 -57.16
C TYR A 878 -42.70 16.66 -56.77
N PHE A 879 -42.12 17.75 -56.25
CA PHE A 879 -42.83 18.98 -55.91
C PHE A 879 -43.60 19.54 -57.11
N GLN A 880 -42.96 19.67 -58.26
CA GLN A 880 -43.60 20.19 -59.49
C GLN A 880 -44.76 19.33 -59.96
N LYS A 881 -44.67 17.99 -59.82
CA LYS A 881 -45.77 17.06 -60.17
C LYS A 881 -46.91 17.03 -59.16
N HIS A 882 -46.69 17.48 -57.93
CA HIS A 882 -47.63 17.32 -56.81
C HIS A 882 -48.04 18.65 -56.17
N ILE A 883 -47.79 19.77 -56.84
CA ILE A 883 -48.10 21.12 -56.36
C ILE A 883 -49.59 21.35 -56.11
N ASP A 884 -50.45 20.59 -56.81
CA ASP A 884 -51.91 20.65 -56.66
C ASP A 884 -52.46 19.85 -55.48
N LYS A 885 -51.64 19.01 -54.84
CA LYS A 885 -52.07 18.24 -53.67
C LYS A 885 -51.80 19.05 -52.40
N PRO A 886 -52.78 19.15 -51.48
CA PRO A 886 -52.53 19.75 -50.17
C PRO A 886 -51.43 18.98 -49.42
N PRO A 887 -50.69 19.63 -48.49
CA PRO A 887 -49.76 18.94 -47.62
C PRO A 887 -50.50 17.82 -46.88
N PRO A 888 -49.93 16.61 -46.72
CA PRO A 888 -50.54 15.59 -45.88
C PRO A 888 -50.69 16.14 -44.46
N ASP A 889 -51.85 15.94 -43.83
CA ASP A 889 -52.13 16.43 -42.47
C ASP A 889 -50.93 16.16 -41.55
N ALA A 890 -50.49 17.25 -40.90
CA ALA A 890 -49.43 17.23 -39.91
C ALA A 890 -49.94 16.41 -38.72
N GLY A 891 -49.39 15.21 -38.57
CA GLY A 891 -49.52 14.39 -37.37
C GLY A 891 -48.25 14.51 -36.57
#